data_AF-A0A6P3XHG9-F1
#
_entry.id   AF-A0A6P3XHG9-F1
#
_cell.length_a   1.000
_cell.length_b   1.000
_cell.length_c   1.000
_cell.angle_alpha   90.00
_cell.angle_beta   90.00
_cell.angle_gamma   90.00
#
_symmetry.space_group_name_H-M   'P 1'
#
loop_
_entity.id
_entity.type
_entity.pdbx_description
1 polymer ?
#
loop_
_entity_poly.entity_id
_entity_poly.type
_entity_poly.pdbx_seq_one_letter_code
_entity_poly.pdbx_strand_id
1 'polypeptide(L)'
;MVHCMSKMATKSDRKRKAGEKPAHESSAFYHLLVTFLGLSFGYLHNLHVSTLFENDRHFSHLSEIEREMSFRTEMGMYYSYYKTIAESRDFFEGMDKLSHDNLSEYGNVIDATRKYSLLPEIVIGFLYHAARNFGVISQEQCWVIERGDGLSHVTSCEGLGVPVYFYLEVVWLTTMFTAAMLFYYATYLSDSIYGGLVAILFFFFNHNECTRVQWTPPLRETFAYPMLLFEMYSVTLAIKKYAKHDSDKEPSWLKGRTRQGLFVDIFGSTICSLCTWQFSHFVFVTQIIALLILKWLRIIPYDFYKNFCMTHALAIAAATNITNGTLIVSSLYMCLLISSKVASLIMKLSRFQNTKREVILEIAMTVIFTKWIKSYVLYSQDDAHVFNILKSKLTDYRDFHTMLYTCSAEFDFLQYKTYEVIVKTLLLPTAILAGMLALYYWYRSFKTGDYPRCIEADVAYNGLQTGAFIVMAVFIMRLKLFMTPHLCIIAGVVCSKRYLEKVGLRSELARAAVIFLLVSGMSYHGIDRFQQERGFVGEYSNIEQEELFEWIKSNTPKHAVFAGKMSLMANLMLSTGRPIVNNPYYESKEMRDRTMKIYEIFSRKDAASVYTSLRNMKVGYVVLEEPLCLGFANLPRGCQMIDLWDVADNGTSRAANRPPLCPLLFQGNAYPFKRAFVNSNYVVLQLDYSHYVEFKPKTSMPLYHQF
;
A
#
# COMPACT_ATOMS: atom_id res chain seq x y z
N MET A 1 -52.34 39.32 -17.61
CA MET A 1 -50.87 39.45 -17.41
C MET A 1 -50.11 38.79 -18.57
N VAL A 2 -50.44 39.19 -19.81
CA VAL A 2 -49.83 38.70 -21.07
C VAL A 2 -49.74 39.90 -22.01
N HIS A 3 -48.88 40.88 -21.69
CA HIS A 3 -48.50 41.96 -22.62
C HIS A 3 -47.30 42.77 -22.13
N CYS A 4 -46.14 42.15 -21.88
CA CYS A 4 -44.90 42.91 -21.63
C CYS A 4 -43.57 42.17 -21.93
N MET A 5 -43.54 41.17 -22.84
CA MET A 5 -42.30 40.43 -23.15
C MET A 5 -42.00 40.28 -24.66
N SER A 6 -42.41 41.22 -25.51
CA SER A 6 -42.19 41.09 -26.97
C SER A 6 -41.51 42.30 -27.65
N LYS A 7 -40.76 43.16 -26.93
CA LYS A 7 -40.13 44.35 -27.54
C LYS A 7 -38.64 44.61 -27.25
N MET A 8 -37.87 43.62 -26.77
CA MET A 8 -36.42 43.77 -26.56
C MET A 8 -35.52 42.79 -27.34
N ALA A 9 -36.05 42.10 -28.35
CA ALA A 9 -35.31 41.01 -29.03
C ALA A 9 -34.78 41.34 -30.45
N THR A 10 -34.80 42.60 -30.93
CA THR A 10 -34.52 42.85 -32.37
C THR A 10 -33.64 44.07 -32.66
N LYS A 11 -32.45 44.18 -32.05
CA LYS A 11 -31.42 45.11 -32.58
C LYS A 11 -29.94 44.80 -32.32
N SER A 12 -29.57 43.74 -31.60
CA SER A 12 -28.16 43.48 -31.23
C SER A 12 -27.43 42.42 -32.08
N ASP A 13 -28.14 41.61 -32.90
CA ASP A 13 -27.56 40.39 -33.50
C ASP A 13 -26.90 40.55 -34.88
N ARG A 14 -26.65 41.78 -35.36
CA ARG A 14 -26.11 41.99 -36.72
C ARG A 14 -24.66 42.48 -36.83
N LYS A 15 -23.87 42.50 -35.74
CA LYS A 15 -22.48 43.02 -35.77
C LYS A 15 -21.39 42.14 -35.12
N ARG A 16 -21.60 40.83 -35.01
CA ARG A 16 -20.53 39.85 -34.66
C ARG A 16 -20.46 38.72 -35.68
N LYS A 17 -20.05 39.05 -36.90
CA LYS A 17 -19.48 38.09 -37.85
C LYS A 17 -18.11 38.61 -38.28
N ALA A 18 -17.10 38.31 -37.47
CA ALA A 18 -15.70 38.45 -37.83
C ALA A 18 -14.92 37.32 -37.15
N GLY A 19 -14.62 36.27 -37.93
CA GLY A 19 -13.52 35.34 -37.70
C GLY A 19 -13.56 34.42 -36.47
N GLU A 20 -14.52 33.50 -36.36
CA GLU A 20 -14.30 32.29 -35.55
C GLU A 20 -13.41 31.33 -36.33
N LYS A 21 -12.13 31.24 -35.94
CA LYS A 21 -11.30 30.04 -36.24
C LYS A 21 -11.98 28.82 -35.58
N PRO A 22 -11.95 27.63 -36.19
CA PRO A 22 -12.69 26.48 -35.71
C PRO A 22 -12.22 26.08 -34.31
N ALA A 23 -13.11 26.16 -33.31
CA ALA A 23 -12.86 25.82 -31.89
C ALA A 23 -12.34 24.38 -31.67
N HIS A 24 -12.45 23.51 -32.69
CA HIS A 24 -12.02 22.12 -32.66
C HIS A 24 -10.48 21.97 -32.64
N GLU A 25 -9.74 22.86 -33.30
CA GLU A 25 -8.27 22.77 -33.43
C GLU A 25 -7.56 23.17 -32.12
N SER A 26 -8.11 24.17 -31.42
CA SER A 26 -7.62 24.61 -30.11
C SER A 26 -7.87 23.60 -29.00
N SER A 27 -8.93 22.79 -29.08
CA SER A 27 -9.24 21.74 -28.09
C SER A 27 -8.29 20.56 -28.22
N ALA A 28 -7.97 20.12 -29.45
CA ALA A 28 -7.06 19.01 -29.69
C ALA A 28 -5.63 19.34 -29.23
N PHE A 29 -5.14 20.54 -29.53
CA PHE A 29 -3.83 21.01 -29.06
C PHE A 29 -3.73 21.06 -27.54
N TYR A 30 -4.78 21.54 -26.85
CA TYR A 30 -4.83 21.54 -25.39
C TYR A 30 -4.71 20.13 -24.80
N HIS A 31 -5.43 19.16 -25.36
CA HIS A 31 -5.37 17.77 -24.89
C HIS A 31 -3.99 17.14 -25.14
N LEU A 32 -3.42 17.34 -26.33
CA LEU A 32 -2.08 16.87 -26.65
C LEU A 32 -1.03 17.47 -25.69
N LEU A 33 -1.14 18.76 -25.39
CA LEU A 33 -0.26 19.43 -24.43
C LEU A 33 -0.39 18.83 -23.02
N VAL A 34 -1.62 18.61 -22.54
CA VAL A 34 -1.86 18.00 -21.22
C VAL A 34 -1.27 16.59 -21.17
N THR A 35 -1.48 15.77 -22.21
CA THR A 35 -0.91 14.41 -22.28
C THR A 35 0.62 14.45 -22.29
N PHE A 36 1.21 15.33 -23.09
CA PHE A 36 2.66 15.50 -23.16
C PHE A 36 3.26 15.93 -21.81
N LEU A 37 2.65 16.92 -21.14
CA LEU A 37 3.10 17.38 -19.82
C LEU A 37 2.96 16.27 -18.77
N GLY A 38 1.83 15.54 -18.75
CA GLY A 38 1.62 14.43 -17.83
C GLY A 38 2.66 13.32 -17.98
N LEU A 39 2.96 12.91 -19.21
CA LEU A 39 4.01 11.93 -19.49
C LEU A 39 5.41 12.45 -19.14
N SER A 40 5.69 13.73 -19.40
CA SER A 40 6.97 14.36 -19.07
C SER A 40 7.20 14.39 -17.56
N PHE A 41 6.20 14.80 -16.77
CA PHE A 41 6.30 14.75 -15.30
C PHE A 41 6.39 13.33 -14.76
N GLY A 42 5.70 12.39 -15.39
CA GLY A 42 5.85 10.96 -15.10
C GLY A 42 7.29 10.48 -15.30
N TYR A 43 7.90 10.81 -16.44
CA TYR A 43 9.27 10.43 -16.75
C TYR A 43 10.27 11.09 -15.77
N LEU A 44 10.06 12.36 -15.42
CA LEU A 44 10.86 13.03 -14.40
C LEU A 44 10.76 12.35 -13.03
N HIS A 45 9.57 11.85 -12.65
CA HIS A 45 9.40 11.12 -11.41
C HIS A 45 10.11 9.76 -11.42
N ASN A 46 10.05 9.02 -12.54
CA ASN A 46 10.82 7.79 -12.72
C ASN A 46 12.32 8.05 -12.51
N LEU A 47 12.90 9.02 -13.24
CA LEU A 47 14.31 9.38 -13.10
C LEU A 47 14.67 9.85 -11.69
N HIS A 48 13.78 10.61 -11.05
CA HIS A 48 14.00 11.09 -9.70
C HIS A 48 14.09 9.94 -8.71
N VAL A 49 13.14 9.00 -8.75
CA VAL A 49 13.10 7.86 -7.84
C VAL A 49 14.27 6.90 -8.07
N SER A 50 14.61 6.61 -9.33
CA SER A 50 15.75 5.72 -9.63
C SER A 50 17.07 6.32 -9.14
N THR A 51 17.26 7.63 -9.32
CA THR A 51 18.43 8.35 -8.79
C THR A 51 18.46 8.32 -7.25
N LEU A 52 17.32 8.50 -6.58
CA LEU A 52 17.27 8.45 -5.11
C LEU A 52 17.56 7.05 -4.56
N PHE A 53 17.06 6.00 -5.24
CA PHE A 53 17.36 4.61 -4.88
C PHE A 53 18.85 4.30 -5.04
N GLU A 54 19.46 4.77 -6.14
CA GLU A 54 20.89 4.60 -6.38
C GLU A 54 21.73 5.36 -5.35
N ASN A 55 21.39 6.62 -5.08
CA ASN A 55 22.09 7.45 -4.11
C ASN A 55 21.99 6.90 -2.68
N ASP A 56 20.88 6.29 -2.28
CA ASP A 56 20.68 5.75 -0.93
C ASP A 56 21.53 4.50 -0.66
N ARG A 57 21.72 3.65 -1.67
CA ARG A 57 22.28 2.30 -1.49
C ARG A 57 23.61 2.04 -2.20
N HIS A 58 23.98 2.86 -3.19
CA HIS A 58 25.01 2.52 -4.17
C HIS A 58 24.75 1.15 -4.82
N PHE A 59 23.51 0.95 -5.29
CA PHE A 59 23.00 -0.35 -5.70
C PHE A 59 23.76 -0.99 -6.88
N SER A 60 24.25 -0.15 -7.80
CA SER A 60 25.20 -0.51 -8.86
C SER A 60 26.43 -1.27 -8.33
N HIS A 61 27.04 -0.74 -7.28
CA HIS A 61 28.27 -1.26 -6.68
C HIS A 61 28.06 -2.49 -5.76
N LEU A 62 26.82 -2.88 -5.48
CA LEU A 62 26.55 -4.05 -4.65
C LEU A 62 26.68 -5.34 -5.46
N SER A 63 27.18 -6.38 -4.80
CA SER A 63 27.13 -7.75 -5.29
C SER A 63 25.70 -8.29 -5.36
N GLU A 64 25.49 -9.41 -6.06
CA GLU A 64 24.18 -10.05 -6.14
C GLU A 64 23.60 -10.38 -4.75
N ILE A 65 24.43 -10.92 -3.84
CA ILE A 65 23.97 -11.24 -2.49
C ILE A 65 23.67 -9.99 -1.67
N GLU A 66 24.45 -8.92 -1.78
CA GLU A 66 24.19 -7.64 -1.09
C GLU A 66 22.91 -6.98 -1.60
N ARG A 67 22.67 -7.01 -2.92
CA ARG A 67 21.42 -6.53 -3.53
C ARG A 67 20.22 -7.27 -2.97
N GLU A 68 20.29 -8.59 -2.87
CA GLU A 68 19.24 -9.41 -2.28
C GLU A 68 19.05 -9.12 -0.79
N MET A 69 20.16 -8.96 -0.05
CA MET A 69 20.12 -8.58 1.36
C MET A 69 19.48 -7.22 1.61
N SER A 70 19.58 -6.30 0.64
CA SER A 70 18.94 -5.00 0.71
C SER A 70 17.39 -5.08 0.64
N PHE A 71 16.83 -6.20 0.18
CA PHE A 71 15.39 -6.45 0.16
C PHE A 71 14.96 -7.19 1.44
N ARG A 72 14.54 -6.41 2.44
CA ARG A 72 14.07 -6.93 3.75
C ARG A 72 12.56 -7.14 3.75
N THR A 73 12.05 -7.93 4.71
CA THR A 73 10.60 -8.12 4.96
C THR A 73 9.82 -8.54 3.70
N GLU A 74 8.71 -7.86 3.41
CA GLU A 74 7.81 -8.11 2.27
C GLU A 74 8.56 -7.98 0.95
N MET A 75 9.57 -7.11 0.88
CA MET A 75 10.33 -6.86 -0.35
C MET A 75 11.08 -8.11 -0.80
N GLY A 76 11.80 -8.74 0.12
CA GLY A 76 12.55 -9.96 -0.14
C GLY A 76 11.63 -11.12 -0.50
N MET A 77 10.48 -11.20 0.17
CA MET A 77 9.47 -12.23 -0.11
C MET A 77 8.92 -12.10 -1.53
N TYR A 78 8.46 -10.91 -1.95
CA TYR A 78 7.89 -10.76 -3.29
C TYR A 78 8.94 -10.89 -4.39
N TYR A 79 10.13 -10.31 -4.21
CA TYR A 79 11.21 -10.46 -5.17
C TYR A 79 11.64 -11.93 -5.34
N SER A 80 11.60 -12.75 -4.28
CA SER A 80 11.93 -14.18 -4.35
C SER A 80 11.01 -14.98 -5.30
N TYR A 81 9.72 -14.63 -5.36
CA TYR A 81 8.77 -15.28 -6.28
C TYR A 81 9.04 -14.88 -7.73
N TYR A 82 9.31 -13.60 -7.97
CA TYR A 82 9.75 -13.15 -9.29
C TYR A 82 11.06 -13.82 -9.72
N LYS A 83 12.05 -13.87 -8.83
CA LYS A 83 13.34 -14.54 -9.06
C LYS A 83 13.14 -16.01 -9.45
N THR A 84 12.26 -16.73 -8.73
CA THR A 84 11.91 -18.12 -9.05
C THR A 84 11.34 -18.28 -10.48
N ILE A 85 10.52 -17.34 -10.94
CA ILE A 85 10.01 -17.34 -12.33
C ILE A 85 11.14 -17.00 -13.31
N ALA A 86 11.90 -15.95 -13.05
CA ALA A 86 12.95 -15.45 -13.93
C ALA A 86 14.10 -16.44 -14.14
N GLU A 87 14.47 -17.21 -13.12
CA GLU A 87 15.54 -18.21 -13.15
C GLU A 87 15.08 -19.57 -13.71
N SER A 88 13.78 -19.80 -13.84
CA SER A 88 13.25 -21.03 -14.43
C SER A 88 13.50 -21.07 -15.95
N ARG A 89 13.47 -22.25 -16.56
CA ARG A 89 13.79 -22.39 -18.00
C ARG A 89 12.77 -21.67 -18.87
N ASP A 90 11.50 -21.77 -18.48
CA ASP A 90 10.38 -21.11 -19.10
C ASP A 90 9.38 -20.62 -18.05
N PHE A 91 8.45 -19.77 -18.49
CA PHE A 91 7.44 -19.17 -17.62
C PHE A 91 6.55 -20.21 -16.94
N PHE A 92 6.20 -21.31 -17.63
CA PHE A 92 5.29 -22.32 -17.08
C PHE A 92 5.95 -23.15 -15.98
N GLU A 93 7.23 -23.51 -16.11
CA GLU A 93 7.99 -24.13 -15.02
C GLU A 93 8.03 -23.22 -13.78
N GLY A 94 8.25 -21.92 -13.98
CA GLY A 94 8.20 -20.95 -12.89
C GLY A 94 6.83 -20.94 -12.19
N MET A 95 5.75 -20.88 -12.96
CA MET A 95 4.39 -20.91 -12.42
C MET A 95 4.07 -22.19 -11.66
N ASP A 96 4.54 -23.36 -12.13
CA ASP A 96 4.34 -24.64 -11.43
C ASP A 96 5.04 -24.65 -10.07
N LYS A 97 6.27 -24.12 -9.99
CA LYS A 97 7.00 -23.98 -8.73
C LYS A 97 6.27 -23.07 -7.73
N LEU A 98 5.63 -22.01 -8.20
CA LEU A 98 4.85 -21.11 -7.34
C LEU A 98 3.51 -21.73 -6.90
N SER A 99 2.88 -22.55 -7.75
CA SER A 99 1.64 -23.24 -7.41
C SER A 99 1.86 -24.39 -6.41
N HIS A 100 3.07 -24.93 -6.34
CA HIS A 100 3.48 -26.00 -5.43
C HIS A 100 4.60 -25.55 -4.49
N ASP A 101 4.43 -24.38 -3.87
CA ASP A 101 5.46 -23.79 -3.03
C ASP A 101 5.55 -24.50 -1.67
N ASN A 102 6.75 -24.93 -1.30
CA ASN A 102 7.10 -25.52 -0.01
C ASN A 102 8.28 -24.78 0.67
N LEU A 103 8.73 -23.66 0.07
CA LEU A 103 9.81 -22.86 0.62
C LEU A 103 9.29 -21.79 1.58
N SER A 104 8.21 -21.10 1.25
CA SER A 104 7.73 -19.96 2.06
C SER A 104 6.97 -20.35 3.32
N GLU A 105 6.36 -21.53 3.35
CA GLU A 105 5.62 -22.08 4.50
C GLU A 105 5.95 -23.56 4.71
N TYR A 106 7.17 -23.85 5.13
CA TYR A 106 7.63 -25.23 5.25
C TYR A 106 6.70 -26.09 6.11
N GLY A 107 6.38 -27.28 5.59
CA GLY A 107 5.46 -28.24 6.18
C GLY A 107 4.08 -28.27 5.51
N ASN A 108 3.72 -27.22 4.76
CA ASN A 108 2.52 -27.14 3.94
C ASN A 108 2.92 -26.85 2.49
N VAL A 109 2.36 -27.58 1.52
CA VAL A 109 2.48 -27.20 0.11
C VAL A 109 1.33 -26.24 -0.20
N ILE A 110 1.66 -25.01 -0.57
CA ILE A 110 0.68 -23.95 -0.79
C ILE A 110 0.76 -23.42 -2.22
N ASP A 111 -0.38 -22.95 -2.72
CA ASP A 111 -0.43 -22.16 -3.94
C ASP A 111 -0.14 -20.70 -3.59
N ALA A 112 1.11 -20.30 -3.77
CA ALA A 112 1.59 -18.95 -3.48
C ALA A 112 0.92 -17.90 -4.39
N THR A 113 0.57 -18.28 -5.63
CA THR A 113 -0.02 -17.37 -6.63
C THR A 113 -1.36 -16.82 -6.16
N ARG A 114 -2.18 -17.68 -5.54
CA ARG A 114 -3.50 -17.30 -5.02
C ARG A 114 -3.44 -16.69 -3.63
N LYS A 115 -2.50 -17.10 -2.78
CA LYS A 115 -2.42 -16.66 -1.38
C LYS A 115 -1.83 -15.26 -1.21
N TYR A 116 -0.76 -14.92 -1.93
CA TYR A 116 0.02 -13.70 -1.66
C TYR A 116 -0.19 -12.54 -2.65
N SER A 117 -1.24 -12.60 -3.48
CA SER A 117 -1.54 -11.57 -4.48
C SER A 117 -0.34 -11.27 -5.41
N LEU A 118 0.24 -12.33 -6.01
CA LEU A 118 1.48 -12.26 -6.80
C LEU A 118 1.29 -11.75 -8.24
N LEU A 119 0.18 -11.05 -8.54
CA LEU A 119 -0.11 -10.61 -9.91
C LEU A 119 1.01 -9.75 -10.51
N PRO A 120 1.61 -8.76 -9.81
CA PRO A 120 2.73 -7.99 -10.34
C PRO A 120 3.92 -8.88 -10.73
N GLU A 121 4.36 -9.79 -9.86
CA GLU A 121 5.54 -10.63 -10.11
C GLU A 121 5.30 -11.60 -11.26
N ILE A 122 4.08 -12.15 -11.38
CA ILE A 122 3.71 -13.05 -12.48
C ILE A 122 3.76 -12.29 -13.81
N VAL A 123 3.20 -11.07 -13.86
CA VAL A 123 3.23 -10.23 -15.06
C VAL A 123 4.66 -9.83 -15.41
N ILE A 124 5.47 -9.40 -14.44
CA ILE A 124 6.87 -9.02 -14.67
C ILE A 124 7.69 -10.24 -15.11
N GLY A 125 7.48 -11.41 -14.51
CA GLY A 125 8.13 -12.66 -14.89
C GLY A 125 7.78 -13.09 -16.32
N PHE A 126 6.51 -12.96 -16.72
CA PHE A 126 6.08 -13.19 -18.09
C PHE A 126 6.76 -12.20 -19.07
N LEU A 127 6.78 -10.91 -18.74
CA LEU A 127 7.42 -9.88 -19.55
C LEU A 127 8.92 -10.12 -19.68
N TYR A 128 9.58 -10.60 -18.63
CA TYR A 128 11.01 -10.94 -18.64
C TYR A 128 11.30 -12.09 -19.62
N HIS A 129 10.55 -13.19 -19.53
CA HIS A 129 10.67 -14.32 -20.47
C HIS A 129 10.34 -13.91 -21.91
N ALA A 130 9.31 -13.10 -22.10
CA ALA A 130 8.97 -12.56 -23.42
C ALA A 130 10.12 -11.71 -23.98
N ALA A 131 10.64 -10.76 -23.20
CA ALA A 131 11.75 -9.90 -23.62
C ALA A 131 13.03 -10.68 -23.93
N ARG A 132 13.31 -11.73 -23.15
CA ARG A 132 14.42 -12.68 -23.39
C ARG A 132 14.24 -13.43 -24.70
N ASN A 133 13.05 -13.97 -24.95
CA ASN A 133 12.73 -14.71 -26.17
C ASN A 133 12.77 -13.85 -27.43
N PHE A 134 12.40 -12.57 -27.32
CA PHE A 134 12.48 -11.61 -28.42
C PHE A 134 13.88 -11.00 -28.62
N GLY A 135 14.86 -11.32 -27.77
CA GLY A 135 16.22 -10.77 -27.85
C GLY A 135 16.30 -9.26 -27.60
N VAL A 136 15.32 -8.68 -26.89
CA VAL A 136 15.26 -7.24 -26.55
C VAL A 136 16.17 -6.92 -25.37
N ILE A 137 16.48 -7.92 -24.54
CA ILE A 137 17.31 -7.77 -23.35
C ILE A 137 18.78 -7.56 -23.77
N SER A 138 19.36 -6.45 -23.29
CA SER A 138 20.79 -6.15 -23.47
C SER A 138 21.67 -7.16 -22.73
N GLN A 139 22.87 -7.42 -23.24
CA GLN A 139 23.88 -8.20 -22.54
C GLN A 139 24.21 -7.61 -21.17
N GLU A 140 24.41 -8.49 -20.18
CA GLU A 140 24.89 -8.12 -18.85
C GLU A 140 26.32 -7.58 -18.94
N GLN A 141 26.58 -6.47 -18.26
CA GLN A 141 27.91 -5.90 -18.09
C GLN A 141 28.36 -6.23 -16.68
N CYS A 142 29.48 -6.94 -16.54
CA CYS A 142 30.00 -7.33 -15.23
C CYS A 142 31.35 -6.68 -14.97
N TRP A 143 31.55 -6.16 -13.77
CA TRP A 143 32.84 -5.69 -13.28
C TRP A 143 33.17 -6.34 -11.93
N VAL A 144 34.45 -6.36 -11.61
CA VAL A 144 34.94 -6.83 -10.30
C VAL A 144 35.19 -5.60 -9.45
N ILE A 145 34.61 -5.57 -8.26
CA ILE A 145 34.75 -4.46 -7.31
C ILE A 145 35.68 -4.90 -6.19
N GLU A 146 36.65 -4.05 -5.87
CA GLU A 146 37.45 -4.17 -4.66
C GLU A 146 36.71 -3.47 -3.51
N ARG A 147 36.31 -4.23 -2.48
CA ARG A 147 35.54 -3.73 -1.33
C ARG A 147 36.40 -3.11 -0.21
N GLY A 148 37.69 -2.93 -0.43
CA GLY A 148 38.65 -2.43 0.56
C GLY A 148 39.36 -3.53 1.37
N ASP A 149 40.14 -3.12 2.38
CA ASP A 149 41.06 -3.99 3.11
C ASP A 149 40.35 -5.09 3.93
N GLY A 150 40.48 -6.34 3.48
CA GLY A 150 40.09 -7.55 4.22
C GLY A 150 38.85 -8.29 3.71
N LEU A 151 38.11 -7.74 2.73
CA LEU A 151 36.94 -8.38 2.12
C LEU A 151 37.29 -9.01 0.77
N SER A 152 36.61 -10.11 0.42
CA SER A 152 36.78 -10.76 -0.88
C SER A 152 36.28 -9.85 -2.02
N HIS A 153 36.99 -9.89 -3.15
CA HIS A 153 36.53 -9.25 -4.38
C HIS A 153 35.17 -9.82 -4.79
N VAL A 154 34.27 -8.96 -5.28
CA VAL A 154 32.97 -9.43 -5.77
C VAL A 154 32.69 -8.96 -7.17
N THR A 155 32.16 -9.88 -7.97
CA THR A 155 31.60 -9.62 -9.29
C THR A 155 30.21 -8.99 -9.15
N SER A 156 30.05 -7.81 -9.71
CA SER A 156 28.77 -7.12 -9.85
C SER A 156 28.42 -7.00 -11.32
N CYS A 157 27.19 -7.38 -11.68
CA CYS A 157 26.67 -7.30 -13.03
C CYS A 157 25.48 -6.33 -13.11
N GLU A 158 25.44 -5.46 -14.11
CA GLU A 158 24.31 -4.58 -14.45
C GLU A 158 23.69 -4.92 -15.80
N GLY A 159 22.48 -4.43 -15.96
CA GLY A 159 21.75 -4.44 -17.21
C GLY A 159 20.41 -5.14 -17.07
N LEU A 160 19.58 -4.99 -18.11
CA LEU A 160 18.25 -5.61 -18.16
C LEU A 160 18.30 -7.14 -18.20
N GLY A 161 19.47 -7.73 -18.46
CA GLY A 161 19.70 -9.18 -18.38
C GLY A 161 19.76 -9.73 -16.96
N VAL A 162 20.02 -8.86 -15.98
CA VAL A 162 20.00 -9.24 -14.57
C VAL A 162 18.57 -9.08 -14.03
N PRO A 163 17.96 -10.14 -13.46
CA PRO A 163 16.55 -10.12 -13.05
C PRO A 163 16.20 -8.95 -12.12
N VAL A 164 17.09 -8.60 -11.19
CA VAL A 164 16.85 -7.51 -10.22
C VAL A 164 16.62 -6.18 -10.92
N TYR A 165 17.45 -5.83 -11.90
CA TYR A 165 17.34 -4.58 -12.64
C TYR A 165 16.08 -4.55 -13.51
N PHE A 166 15.77 -5.64 -14.20
CA PHE A 166 14.52 -5.72 -14.96
C PHE A 166 13.30 -5.51 -14.08
N TYR A 167 13.27 -6.12 -12.89
CA TYR A 167 12.20 -5.93 -11.92
C TYR A 167 12.09 -4.47 -11.46
N LEU A 168 13.20 -3.85 -11.07
CA LEU A 168 13.23 -2.46 -10.61
C LEU A 168 12.80 -1.48 -11.73
N GLU A 169 13.19 -1.71 -12.97
CA GLU A 169 12.75 -0.88 -14.10
C GLU A 169 11.23 -0.90 -14.27
N VAL A 170 10.57 -2.06 -14.14
CA VAL A 170 9.11 -2.11 -14.18
C VAL A 170 8.48 -1.38 -12.98
N VAL A 171 9.11 -1.42 -11.81
CA VAL A 171 8.69 -0.62 -10.65
C VAL A 171 8.79 0.88 -10.98
N TRP A 172 9.90 1.35 -11.55
CA TRP A 172 10.07 2.74 -11.96
C TRP A 172 9.09 3.17 -13.05
N LEU A 173 8.73 2.29 -13.98
CA LEU A 173 7.67 2.55 -14.96
C LEU A 173 6.31 2.70 -14.27
N THR A 174 6.07 1.95 -13.21
CA THR A 174 4.84 2.07 -12.43
C THR A 174 4.74 3.43 -11.72
N THR A 175 5.85 3.95 -11.20
CA THR A 175 5.88 5.29 -10.58
C THR A 175 5.67 6.42 -11.59
N MET A 176 6.10 6.24 -12.85
CA MET A 176 5.79 7.17 -13.94
C MET A 176 4.27 7.34 -14.09
N PHE A 177 3.51 6.24 -14.07
CA PHE A 177 2.06 6.29 -14.17
C PHE A 177 1.41 6.99 -12.97
N THR A 178 1.97 6.84 -11.76
CA THR A 178 1.46 7.55 -10.56
C THR A 178 1.49 9.06 -10.74
N ALA A 179 2.65 9.64 -11.09
CA ALA A 179 2.79 11.08 -11.27
C ALA A 179 1.95 11.59 -12.46
N ALA A 180 1.91 10.85 -13.57
CA ALA A 180 1.08 11.20 -14.71
C ALA A 180 -0.42 11.25 -14.33
N MET A 181 -0.91 10.25 -13.59
CA MET A 181 -2.31 10.22 -13.14
C MET A 181 -2.63 11.32 -12.12
N LEU A 182 -1.71 11.64 -11.20
CA LEU A 182 -1.86 12.78 -10.29
C LEU A 182 -2.02 14.10 -11.05
N PHE A 183 -1.20 14.32 -12.08
CA PHE A 183 -1.29 15.51 -12.93
C PHE A 183 -2.64 15.59 -13.67
N TYR A 184 -3.08 14.49 -14.28
CA TYR A 184 -4.37 14.44 -14.98
C TYR A 184 -5.55 14.68 -14.04
N TYR A 185 -5.51 14.06 -12.86
CA TYR A 185 -6.56 14.19 -11.86
C TYR A 185 -6.67 15.64 -11.36
N ALA A 186 -5.55 16.28 -11.00
CA ALA A 186 -5.52 17.66 -10.53
C ALA A 186 -5.90 18.67 -11.63
N THR A 187 -5.42 18.47 -12.86
CA THR A 187 -5.78 19.32 -14.02
C THR A 187 -7.28 19.27 -14.29
N TYR A 188 -7.88 18.08 -14.16
CA TYR A 188 -9.31 17.90 -14.33
C TYR A 188 -10.13 18.56 -13.21
N LEU A 189 -9.75 18.36 -11.94
CA LEU A 189 -10.52 18.89 -10.80
C LEU A 189 -10.44 20.43 -10.73
N SER A 190 -9.33 21.01 -11.15
CA SER A 190 -9.13 22.46 -11.21
C SER A 190 -9.61 23.10 -12.53
N ASP A 191 -9.90 22.32 -13.57
CA ASP A 191 -10.22 22.79 -14.93
C ASP A 191 -9.13 23.73 -15.50
N SER A 192 -7.86 23.48 -15.12
CA SER A 192 -6.73 24.36 -15.41
C SER A 192 -5.40 23.60 -15.38
N ILE A 193 -4.53 23.82 -16.37
CA ILE A 193 -3.17 23.24 -16.39
C ILE A 193 -2.36 23.69 -15.18
N TYR A 194 -2.56 24.94 -14.73
CA TYR A 194 -1.85 25.48 -13.55
C TYR A 194 -2.17 24.71 -12.28
N GLY A 195 -3.39 24.19 -12.12
CA GLY A 195 -3.74 23.35 -10.97
C GLY A 195 -3.02 22.00 -11.00
N GLY A 196 -2.83 21.42 -12.18
CA GLY A 196 -1.99 20.23 -12.37
C GLY A 196 -0.52 20.48 -12.04
N LEU A 197 0.04 21.60 -12.51
CA LEU A 197 1.42 22.00 -12.22
C LEU A 197 1.66 22.20 -10.72
N VAL A 198 0.76 22.91 -10.04
CA VAL A 198 0.83 23.13 -8.59
C VAL A 198 0.76 21.81 -7.82
N ALA A 199 -0.13 20.89 -8.21
CA ALA A 199 -0.24 19.58 -7.56
C ALA A 199 1.05 18.75 -7.72
N ILE A 200 1.67 18.76 -8.90
CA ILE A 200 2.94 18.05 -9.15
C ILE A 200 4.10 18.68 -8.39
N LEU A 201 4.18 20.01 -8.31
CA LEU A 201 5.19 20.69 -7.51
C LEU A 201 5.06 20.32 -6.02
N PHE A 202 3.85 20.32 -5.48
CA PHE A 202 3.61 19.85 -4.11
C PHE A 202 3.99 18.38 -3.91
N PHE A 203 3.72 17.53 -4.90
CA PHE A 203 4.11 16.14 -4.88
C PHE A 203 5.63 15.96 -4.82
N PHE A 204 6.41 16.67 -5.65
CA PHE A 204 7.88 16.60 -5.61
C PHE A 204 8.47 17.21 -4.33
N PHE A 205 7.94 18.34 -3.84
CA PHE A 205 8.44 18.93 -2.59
C PHE A 205 8.13 18.09 -1.35
N ASN A 206 7.06 17.29 -1.38
CA ASN A 206 6.68 16.39 -0.30
C ASN A 206 6.83 14.91 -0.69
N HIS A 207 7.79 14.58 -1.56
CA HIS A 207 7.94 13.24 -2.14
C HIS A 207 8.04 12.14 -1.07
N ASN A 208 8.93 12.32 -0.08
CA ASN A 208 9.07 11.48 1.13
C ASN A 208 7.77 11.19 1.91
N GLU A 209 6.77 12.08 1.83
CA GLU A 209 5.47 11.92 2.53
C GLU A 209 4.38 11.34 1.62
N CYS A 210 4.57 11.43 0.30
CA CYS A 210 3.66 10.96 -0.74
C CYS A 210 3.92 9.51 -1.13
N THR A 211 5.18 9.09 -1.14
CA THR A 211 5.60 7.75 -1.54
C THR A 211 6.86 7.34 -0.79
N ARG A 212 7.13 6.04 -0.78
CA ARG A 212 8.33 5.42 -0.18
C ARG A 212 9.02 4.44 -1.12
N VAL A 213 8.64 4.51 -2.40
CA VAL A 213 9.13 3.64 -3.47
C VAL A 213 10.66 3.67 -3.59
N GLN A 214 11.29 4.80 -3.27
CA GLN A 214 12.75 4.96 -3.28
C GLN A 214 13.49 4.14 -2.21
N TRP A 215 12.83 3.75 -1.11
CA TRP A 215 13.44 2.88 -0.10
C TRP A 215 12.90 1.46 -0.18
N THR A 216 11.68 1.31 -0.66
CA THR A 216 10.94 0.05 -0.62
C THR A 216 10.23 -0.24 -1.94
N PRO A 217 10.98 -0.46 -3.05
CA PRO A 217 10.38 -0.55 -4.39
C PRO A 217 9.33 -1.67 -4.58
N PRO A 218 9.60 -2.95 -4.20
CA PRO A 218 8.72 -4.10 -4.51
C PRO A 218 7.49 -4.20 -3.58
N LEU A 219 7.12 -3.14 -2.88
CA LEU A 219 5.92 -3.16 -2.05
C LEU A 219 4.63 -3.12 -2.89
N ARG A 220 3.58 -3.76 -2.39
CA ARG A 220 2.30 -3.91 -3.10
C ARG A 220 1.62 -2.59 -3.41
N GLU A 221 1.68 -1.64 -2.49
CA GLU A 221 1.07 -0.34 -2.72
C GLU A 221 1.72 0.41 -3.90
N THR A 222 2.99 0.17 -4.23
CA THR A 222 3.64 0.78 -5.39
C THR A 222 2.90 0.42 -6.69
N PHE A 223 2.47 -0.84 -6.82
CA PHE A 223 1.73 -1.32 -7.98
C PHE A 223 0.24 -0.96 -7.97
N ALA A 224 -0.39 -1.03 -6.80
CA ALA A 224 -1.82 -0.75 -6.69
C ALA A 224 -2.16 0.75 -6.75
N TYR A 225 -1.28 1.63 -6.27
CA TYR A 225 -1.56 3.05 -6.13
C TYR A 225 -1.92 3.78 -7.44
N PRO A 226 -1.21 3.62 -8.58
CA PRO A 226 -1.64 4.23 -9.84
C PRO A 226 -3.02 3.73 -10.30
N MET A 227 -3.35 2.46 -10.04
CA MET A 227 -4.67 1.90 -10.35
C MET A 227 -5.76 2.48 -9.46
N LEU A 228 -5.48 2.71 -8.17
CA LEU A 228 -6.39 3.38 -7.25
C LEU A 228 -6.64 4.84 -7.64
N LEU A 229 -5.59 5.58 -8.04
CA LEU A 229 -5.75 6.95 -8.54
C LEU A 229 -6.57 7.00 -9.83
N PHE A 230 -6.31 6.08 -10.76
CA PHE A 230 -7.07 5.99 -12.01
C PHE A 230 -8.55 5.61 -11.76
N GLU A 231 -8.81 4.74 -10.77
CA GLU A 231 -10.15 4.39 -10.32
C GLU A 231 -10.89 5.61 -9.77
N MET A 232 -10.31 6.34 -8.82
CA MET A 232 -10.93 7.52 -8.22
C MET A 232 -11.13 8.66 -9.23
N TYR A 233 -10.17 8.82 -10.15
CA TYR A 233 -10.31 9.73 -11.28
C TYR A 233 -11.51 9.35 -12.14
N SER A 234 -11.64 8.06 -12.52
CA SER A 234 -12.75 7.54 -13.33
C SER A 234 -14.10 7.70 -12.64
N VAL A 235 -14.17 7.48 -11.32
CA VAL A 235 -15.37 7.76 -10.51
C VAL A 235 -15.72 9.24 -10.53
N THR A 236 -14.72 10.13 -10.38
CA THR A 236 -14.94 11.57 -10.45
C THR A 236 -15.46 12.00 -11.84
N LEU A 237 -14.97 11.39 -12.93
CA LEU A 237 -15.50 11.59 -14.28
C LEU A 237 -16.96 11.11 -14.39
N ALA A 238 -17.24 9.94 -13.84
CA ALA A 238 -18.57 9.33 -13.90
C ALA A 238 -19.61 10.14 -13.09
N ILE A 239 -19.25 10.64 -11.91
CA ILE A 239 -20.08 11.53 -11.10
C ILE A 239 -20.44 12.79 -11.90
N LYS A 240 -19.46 13.45 -12.52
CA LYS A 240 -19.70 14.68 -13.30
C LYS A 240 -20.65 14.44 -14.48
N LYS A 241 -20.50 13.29 -15.15
CA LYS A 241 -21.36 12.89 -16.28
C LYS A 241 -22.79 12.54 -15.88
N TYR A 242 -23.01 12.05 -14.66
CA TYR A 242 -24.35 11.78 -14.13
C TYR A 242 -24.99 13.00 -13.47
N ALA A 243 -24.19 13.93 -12.94
CA ALA A 243 -24.67 15.16 -12.31
C ALA A 243 -25.12 16.22 -13.35
N LYS A 244 -24.45 16.34 -14.50
CA LYS A 244 -24.89 17.21 -15.60
C LYS A 244 -26.00 16.51 -16.40
N HIS A 245 -27.24 16.95 -16.20
CA HIS A 245 -28.42 16.42 -16.90
C HIS A 245 -28.62 17.02 -18.30
N ASP A 246 -27.79 18.02 -18.68
CA ASP A 246 -27.93 18.84 -19.88
C ASP A 246 -26.78 18.53 -20.86
N SER A 247 -27.07 17.75 -21.90
CA SER A 247 -26.09 17.23 -22.88
C SER A 247 -25.33 18.32 -23.64
N ASP A 248 -25.86 19.55 -23.68
CA ASP A 248 -25.28 20.69 -24.42
C ASP A 248 -24.15 21.40 -23.67
N LYS A 249 -23.96 21.12 -22.37
CA LYS A 249 -22.88 21.69 -21.54
C LYS A 249 -21.83 20.66 -21.12
N GLU A 250 -21.81 19.50 -21.77
CA GLU A 250 -20.75 18.50 -21.60
C GLU A 250 -19.47 18.97 -22.31
N PRO A 251 -18.29 18.85 -21.65
CA PRO A 251 -17.01 19.09 -22.32
C PRO A 251 -16.84 18.14 -23.53
N SER A 252 -16.31 18.64 -24.63
CA SER A 252 -16.09 17.89 -25.89
C SER A 252 -15.40 16.53 -25.68
N TRP A 253 -14.40 16.48 -24.80
CA TRP A 253 -13.65 15.26 -24.48
C TRP A 253 -14.43 14.23 -23.65
N LEU A 254 -15.38 14.67 -22.83
CA LEU A 254 -16.25 13.78 -22.03
C LEU A 254 -17.37 13.17 -22.89
N LYS A 255 -17.68 13.81 -24.04
CA LYS A 255 -18.69 13.38 -25.00
C LYS A 255 -18.27 12.10 -25.73
N GLY A 256 -16.97 11.94 -26.01
CA GLY A 256 -16.40 10.75 -26.65
C GLY A 256 -16.40 9.49 -25.76
N ARG A 257 -16.42 9.65 -24.43
CA ARG A 257 -16.37 8.53 -23.49
C ARG A 257 -17.78 8.12 -23.05
N THR A 258 -18.24 6.94 -23.44
CA THR A 258 -19.59 6.49 -23.06
C THR A 258 -19.70 6.27 -21.54
N ARG A 259 -20.92 6.39 -20.98
CA ARG A 259 -21.16 6.08 -19.56
C ARG A 259 -20.73 4.64 -19.23
N GLN A 260 -20.97 3.72 -20.15
CA GLN A 260 -20.53 2.32 -20.03
C GLN A 260 -19.00 2.20 -20.01
N GLY A 261 -18.29 2.93 -20.88
CA GLY A 261 -16.82 2.94 -20.89
C GLY A 261 -16.23 3.35 -19.53
N LEU A 262 -16.79 4.37 -18.88
CA LEU A 262 -16.34 4.78 -17.54
C LEU A 262 -16.55 3.69 -16.48
N PHE A 263 -17.65 2.93 -16.53
CA PHE A 263 -17.86 1.80 -15.61
C PHE A 263 -16.95 0.60 -15.93
N VAL A 264 -16.57 0.40 -17.20
CA VAL A 264 -15.57 -0.61 -17.59
C VAL A 264 -14.19 -0.20 -17.05
N ASP A 265 -13.84 1.09 -17.14
CA ASP A 265 -12.60 1.61 -16.56
C ASP A 265 -12.57 1.37 -15.04
N ILE A 266 -13.64 1.69 -14.31
CA ILE A 266 -13.79 1.44 -12.87
C ILE A 266 -13.69 -0.07 -12.56
N PHE A 267 -14.35 -0.92 -13.35
CA PHE A 267 -14.32 -2.37 -13.19
C PHE A 267 -12.88 -2.92 -13.30
N GLY A 268 -12.18 -2.56 -14.38
CA GLY A 268 -10.82 -3.02 -14.65
C GLY A 268 -9.82 -2.54 -13.60
N SER A 269 -9.88 -1.26 -13.22
CA SER A 269 -9.00 -0.69 -12.20
C SER A 269 -9.26 -1.30 -10.82
N THR A 270 -10.52 -1.57 -10.47
CA THR A 270 -10.89 -2.23 -9.21
C THR A 270 -10.32 -3.65 -9.16
N ILE A 271 -10.46 -4.45 -10.21
CA ILE A 271 -9.89 -5.81 -10.25
C ILE A 271 -8.37 -5.76 -10.13
N CYS A 272 -7.72 -4.90 -10.91
CA CYS A 272 -6.26 -4.77 -10.89
C CYS A 272 -5.76 -4.37 -9.48
N SER A 273 -6.38 -3.37 -8.84
CA SER A 273 -6.00 -2.95 -7.49
C SER A 273 -6.22 -4.02 -6.42
N LEU A 274 -7.30 -4.81 -6.51
CA LEU A 274 -7.58 -5.91 -5.57
C LEU A 274 -6.62 -7.09 -5.75
N CYS A 275 -6.21 -7.38 -6.99
CA CYS A 275 -5.28 -8.48 -7.29
C CYS A 275 -3.81 -8.11 -7.07
N THR A 276 -3.46 -6.82 -7.09
CA THR A 276 -2.11 -6.32 -6.80
C THR A 276 -1.90 -6.00 -5.32
N TRP A 277 -2.94 -5.54 -4.63
CA TRP A 277 -2.86 -5.23 -3.21
C TRP A 277 -4.15 -5.58 -2.47
N GLN A 278 -4.03 -6.54 -1.55
CA GLN A 278 -5.15 -7.04 -0.77
C GLN A 278 -5.85 -5.97 0.07
N PHE A 279 -5.14 -4.94 0.54
CA PHE A 279 -5.71 -3.87 1.39
C PHE A 279 -6.44 -2.76 0.60
N SER A 280 -6.47 -2.83 -0.74
CA SER A 280 -7.24 -1.90 -1.58
C SER A 280 -8.72 -1.84 -1.20
N HIS A 281 -9.28 -2.91 -0.64
CA HIS A 281 -10.67 -2.95 -0.19
C HIS A 281 -10.99 -1.91 0.91
N PHE A 282 -10.03 -1.51 1.75
CA PHE A 282 -10.22 -0.44 2.74
C PHE A 282 -10.41 0.92 2.08
N VAL A 283 -9.68 1.18 0.99
CA VAL A 283 -9.83 2.40 0.20
C VAL A 283 -11.24 2.44 -0.42
N PHE A 284 -11.70 1.32 -0.99
CA PHE A 284 -13.05 1.24 -1.57
C PHE A 284 -14.18 1.34 -0.53
N VAL A 285 -13.96 0.89 0.71
CA VAL A 285 -14.89 1.15 1.82
C VAL A 285 -15.09 2.64 2.02
N THR A 286 -14.00 3.42 2.11
CA THR A 286 -14.10 4.88 2.30
C THR A 286 -14.82 5.56 1.13
N GLN A 287 -14.59 5.10 -0.09
CA GLN A 287 -15.27 5.58 -1.29
C GLN A 287 -16.77 5.27 -1.28
N ILE A 288 -17.19 4.06 -0.89
CA ILE A 288 -18.62 3.72 -0.75
C ILE A 288 -19.26 4.60 0.31
N ILE A 289 -18.60 4.82 1.45
CA ILE A 289 -19.11 5.70 2.50
C ILE A 289 -19.28 7.13 1.97
N ALA A 290 -18.30 7.66 1.24
CA ALA A 290 -18.38 8.99 0.63
C ALA A 290 -19.56 9.09 -0.36
N LEU A 291 -19.74 8.09 -1.23
CA LEU A 291 -20.85 8.06 -2.18
C LEU A 291 -22.22 7.85 -1.52
N LEU A 292 -22.28 7.09 -0.43
CA LEU A 292 -23.48 6.95 0.39
C LEU A 292 -23.89 8.27 1.02
N ILE A 293 -22.94 9.03 1.58
CA ILE A 293 -23.19 10.38 2.10
C ILE A 293 -23.75 11.28 1.00
N LEU A 294 -23.14 11.30 -0.18
CA LEU A 294 -23.62 12.13 -1.31
C LEU A 294 -24.99 11.70 -1.83
N LYS A 295 -25.29 10.40 -1.80
CA LYS A 295 -26.61 9.86 -2.13
C LYS A 295 -27.66 10.27 -1.09
N TRP A 296 -27.35 10.14 0.21
CA TRP A 296 -28.25 10.55 1.30
C TRP A 296 -28.55 12.05 1.27
N LEU A 297 -27.56 12.87 0.87
CA LEU A 297 -27.74 14.29 0.61
C LEU A 297 -28.49 14.59 -0.71
N ARG A 298 -28.83 13.58 -1.52
CA ARG A 298 -29.47 13.71 -2.85
C ARG A 298 -28.67 14.56 -3.85
N ILE A 299 -27.36 14.64 -3.68
CA ILE A 299 -26.46 15.29 -4.65
C ILE A 299 -26.25 14.39 -5.86
N ILE A 300 -26.18 13.08 -5.66
CA ILE A 300 -25.97 12.06 -6.69
C ILE A 300 -27.26 11.26 -6.93
N PRO A 301 -27.61 10.91 -8.19
CA PRO A 301 -28.79 10.11 -8.49
C PRO A 301 -28.63 8.66 -8.03
N TYR A 302 -29.75 8.04 -7.62
CA TYR A 302 -29.78 6.64 -7.20
C TYR A 302 -29.28 5.68 -8.29
N ASP A 303 -29.56 5.96 -9.57
CA ASP A 303 -29.15 5.11 -10.69
C ASP A 303 -27.63 5.02 -10.83
N PHE A 304 -26.91 6.11 -10.56
CA PHE A 304 -25.45 6.10 -10.53
C PHE A 304 -24.93 5.19 -9.43
N TYR A 305 -25.42 5.38 -8.19
CA TYR A 305 -25.03 4.55 -7.06
C TYR A 305 -25.37 3.07 -7.28
N LYS A 306 -26.53 2.79 -7.90
CA LYS A 306 -26.94 1.44 -8.23
C LYS A 306 -25.94 0.78 -9.19
N ASN A 307 -25.56 1.46 -10.27
CA ASN A 307 -24.61 0.93 -11.24
C ASN A 307 -23.22 0.77 -10.63
N PHE A 308 -22.75 1.77 -9.89
CA PHE A 308 -21.47 1.74 -9.17
C PHE A 308 -21.33 0.49 -8.27
N CYS A 309 -22.30 0.26 -7.38
CA CYS A 309 -22.25 -0.93 -6.52
C CYS A 309 -22.36 -2.25 -7.29
N MET A 310 -23.02 -2.29 -8.45
CA MET A 310 -23.06 -3.49 -9.28
C MET A 310 -21.68 -3.77 -9.90
N THR A 311 -21.02 -2.73 -10.41
CA THR A 311 -19.66 -2.80 -10.94
C THR A 311 -18.68 -3.32 -9.88
N HIS A 312 -18.73 -2.78 -8.66
CA HIS A 312 -17.88 -3.24 -7.57
C HIS A 312 -18.20 -4.68 -7.12
N ALA A 313 -19.48 -5.08 -7.07
CA ALA A 313 -19.85 -6.46 -6.74
C ALA A 313 -19.32 -7.45 -7.79
N LEU A 314 -19.40 -7.11 -9.08
CA LEU A 314 -18.81 -7.92 -10.15
C LEU A 314 -17.28 -7.95 -10.08
N ALA A 315 -16.64 -6.81 -9.76
CA ALA A 315 -15.19 -6.74 -9.61
C ALA A 315 -14.70 -7.62 -8.46
N ILE A 316 -15.43 -7.65 -7.34
CA ILE A 316 -15.12 -8.54 -6.20
C ILE A 316 -15.26 -10.00 -6.63
N ALA A 317 -16.36 -10.37 -7.28
CA ALA A 317 -16.57 -11.74 -7.77
C ALA A 317 -15.44 -12.17 -8.72
N ALA A 318 -14.98 -11.28 -9.61
CA ALA A 318 -13.86 -11.55 -10.49
C ALA A 318 -12.54 -11.71 -9.69
N ALA A 319 -12.23 -10.78 -8.78
CA ALA A 319 -11.02 -10.82 -7.96
C ALA A 319 -10.94 -12.07 -7.07
N THR A 320 -12.07 -12.53 -6.52
CA THR A 320 -12.14 -13.76 -5.70
C THR A 320 -11.98 -15.05 -6.51
N ASN A 321 -12.19 -15.01 -7.82
CA ASN A 321 -11.86 -16.15 -8.69
C ASN A 321 -10.37 -16.19 -9.05
N ILE A 322 -9.71 -15.02 -9.09
CA ILE A 322 -8.29 -14.88 -9.42
C ILE A 322 -7.40 -15.14 -8.19
N THR A 323 -7.80 -14.63 -7.03
CA THR A 323 -7.05 -14.74 -5.76
C THR A 323 -7.79 -15.63 -4.76
N ASN A 324 -7.11 -16.12 -3.72
CA ASN A 324 -7.79 -16.84 -2.63
C ASN A 324 -8.57 -15.83 -1.77
N GLY A 325 -9.73 -15.42 -2.27
CA GLY A 325 -10.46 -14.23 -1.84
C GLY A 325 -11.21 -14.36 -0.52
N THR A 326 -10.84 -15.28 0.38
CA THR A 326 -11.50 -15.43 1.69
C THR A 326 -11.48 -14.12 2.49
N LEU A 327 -10.36 -13.37 2.42
CA LEU A 327 -10.24 -12.05 3.02
C LEU A 327 -11.19 -11.03 2.38
N ILE A 328 -11.28 -11.00 1.04
CA ILE A 328 -12.13 -10.05 0.31
C ILE A 328 -13.61 -10.36 0.56
N VAL A 329 -14.01 -11.62 0.55
CA VAL A 329 -15.40 -12.05 0.81
C VAL A 329 -15.81 -11.73 2.24
N SER A 330 -14.92 -11.93 3.21
CA SER A 330 -15.19 -11.64 4.61
C SER A 330 -15.04 -10.17 4.99
N SER A 331 -14.50 -9.33 4.11
CA SER A 331 -14.20 -7.93 4.37
C SER A 331 -15.43 -7.05 4.66
N LEU A 332 -15.19 -5.92 5.35
CA LEU A 332 -16.20 -4.87 5.56
C LEU A 332 -16.73 -4.30 4.22
N TYR A 333 -15.92 -4.34 3.17
CA TYR A 333 -16.25 -3.86 1.84
C TYR A 333 -17.46 -4.59 1.23
N MET A 334 -17.43 -5.93 1.22
CA MET A 334 -18.56 -6.74 0.76
C MET A 334 -19.80 -6.58 1.65
N CYS A 335 -19.58 -6.56 2.97
CA CYS A 335 -20.67 -6.38 3.94
C CYS A 335 -21.41 -5.05 3.72
N LEU A 336 -20.67 -3.96 3.53
CA LEU A 336 -21.23 -2.62 3.32
C LEU A 336 -21.96 -2.53 1.96
N LEU A 337 -21.40 -3.10 0.90
CA LEU A 337 -22.05 -3.14 -0.42
C LEU A 337 -23.41 -3.85 -0.38
N ILE A 338 -23.44 -5.07 0.18
CA ILE A 338 -24.67 -5.86 0.30
C ILE A 338 -25.68 -5.13 1.19
N SER A 339 -25.25 -4.65 2.36
CA SER A 339 -26.11 -3.93 3.31
C SER A 339 -26.72 -2.68 2.70
N SER A 340 -25.94 -1.90 1.96
CA SER A 340 -26.43 -0.69 1.31
C SER A 340 -27.47 -0.98 0.23
N LYS A 341 -27.29 -2.06 -0.54
CA LYS A 341 -28.24 -2.49 -1.56
C LYS A 341 -29.55 -2.99 -0.98
N VAL A 342 -29.45 -3.83 0.05
CA VAL A 342 -30.61 -4.37 0.77
C VAL A 342 -31.40 -3.25 1.43
N ALA A 343 -30.73 -2.32 2.12
CA ALA A 343 -31.38 -1.16 2.73
C ALA A 343 -32.11 -0.31 1.67
N SER A 344 -31.45 0.03 0.56
CA SER A 344 -32.10 0.77 -0.54
C SER A 344 -33.29 0.04 -1.16
N LEU A 345 -33.22 -1.29 -1.27
CA LEU A 345 -34.33 -2.09 -1.81
C LEU A 345 -35.54 -2.07 -0.86
N ILE A 346 -35.30 -2.23 0.44
CA ILE A 346 -36.34 -2.18 1.48
C ILE A 346 -37.00 -0.80 1.50
N MET A 347 -36.22 0.29 1.44
CA MET A 347 -36.76 1.65 1.41
C MET A 347 -37.63 1.89 0.17
N LYS A 348 -37.21 1.39 -0.99
CA LYS A 348 -38.00 1.47 -2.24
C LYS A 348 -39.32 0.69 -2.13
N LEU A 349 -39.33 -0.44 -1.43
CA LEU A 349 -40.54 -1.25 -1.22
C LEU A 349 -41.50 -0.61 -0.20
N SER A 350 -40.97 0.07 0.82
CA SER A 350 -41.74 0.61 1.94
C SER A 350 -42.48 1.93 1.67
N ARG A 351 -42.28 2.56 0.50
CA ARG A 351 -42.95 3.81 0.04
C ARG A 351 -43.28 4.83 1.15
N PHE A 352 -42.28 5.23 1.94
CA PHE A 352 -42.50 6.26 2.98
C PHE A 352 -42.79 7.63 2.36
N GLN A 353 -43.82 8.32 2.85
CA GLN A 353 -44.20 9.66 2.38
C GLN A 353 -43.23 10.77 2.82
N ASN A 354 -42.40 10.55 3.84
CA ASN A 354 -41.49 11.57 4.37
C ASN A 354 -40.02 11.28 4.02
N THR A 355 -39.48 12.09 3.11
CA THR A 355 -38.10 12.06 2.62
C THR A 355 -37.04 12.09 3.73
N LYS A 356 -37.22 12.87 4.80
CA LYS A 356 -36.19 12.97 5.86
C LYS A 356 -36.13 11.69 6.70
N ARG A 357 -37.30 11.10 6.99
CA ARG A 357 -37.39 9.82 7.71
C ARG A 357 -36.85 8.69 6.86
N GLU A 358 -37.07 8.73 5.55
CA GLU A 358 -36.53 7.75 4.61
C GLU A 358 -35.00 7.67 4.68
N VAL A 359 -34.31 8.81 4.66
CA VAL A 359 -32.84 8.86 4.75
C VAL A 359 -32.34 8.36 6.11
N ILE A 360 -32.95 8.79 7.23
CA ILE A 360 -32.54 8.35 8.57
C ILE A 360 -32.73 6.85 8.75
N LEU A 361 -33.86 6.30 8.29
CA LEU A 361 -34.12 4.86 8.32
C LEU A 361 -33.12 4.11 7.44
N GLU A 362 -32.80 4.62 6.25
CA GLU A 362 -31.79 4.00 5.39
C GLU A 362 -30.42 3.95 6.08
N ILE A 363 -29.97 5.05 6.71
CA ILE A 363 -28.71 5.09 7.46
C ILE A 363 -28.74 4.04 8.59
N ALA A 364 -29.78 4.03 9.41
CA ALA A 364 -29.89 3.08 10.51
C ALA A 364 -29.87 1.62 10.02
N MET A 365 -30.63 1.30 8.96
CA MET A 365 -30.68 -0.04 8.39
C MET A 365 -29.33 -0.44 7.78
N THR A 366 -28.64 0.45 7.06
CA THR A 366 -27.31 0.13 6.50
C THR A 366 -26.30 -0.21 7.58
N VAL A 367 -26.28 0.53 8.69
CA VAL A 367 -25.37 0.28 9.82
C VAL A 367 -25.72 -1.02 10.53
N ILE A 368 -27.01 -1.26 10.84
CA ILE A 368 -27.48 -2.47 11.52
C ILE A 368 -27.20 -3.71 10.66
N PHE A 369 -27.54 -3.69 9.37
CA PHE A 369 -27.26 -4.80 8.47
C PHE A 369 -25.76 -5.04 8.30
N THR A 370 -24.95 -3.99 8.18
CA THR A 370 -23.49 -4.16 8.04
C THR A 370 -22.92 -4.84 9.28
N LYS A 371 -23.36 -4.43 10.47
CA LYS A 371 -22.96 -5.08 11.74
C LYS A 371 -23.44 -6.53 11.81
N TRP A 372 -24.69 -6.80 11.42
CA TRP A 372 -25.27 -8.14 11.45
C TRP A 372 -24.59 -9.10 10.47
N ILE A 373 -24.42 -8.69 9.20
CA ILE A 373 -23.72 -9.47 8.18
C ILE A 373 -22.26 -9.68 8.60
N LYS A 374 -21.57 -8.64 9.05
CA LYS A 374 -20.18 -8.78 9.49
C LYS A 374 -20.09 -9.76 10.67
N SER A 375 -20.99 -9.69 11.65
CA SER A 375 -21.02 -10.64 12.77
C SER A 375 -21.30 -12.09 12.36
N TYR A 376 -22.15 -12.29 11.33
CA TYR A 376 -22.46 -13.63 10.81
C TYR A 376 -21.31 -14.21 9.98
N VAL A 377 -20.65 -13.37 9.19
CA VAL A 377 -19.49 -13.73 8.36
C VAL A 377 -18.20 -13.86 9.20
N LEU A 378 -18.14 -13.26 10.40
CA LEU A 378 -17.00 -13.28 11.34
C LEU A 378 -16.70 -14.64 12.01
N TYR A 379 -17.29 -15.75 11.54
CA TYR A 379 -16.73 -17.05 11.92
C TYR A 379 -15.32 -17.25 11.35
N SER A 380 -14.90 -16.46 10.33
CA SER A 380 -13.50 -16.31 9.94
C SER A 380 -12.81 -15.23 10.80
N GLN A 381 -11.78 -15.64 11.55
CA GLN A 381 -10.99 -14.81 12.47
C GLN A 381 -9.86 -14.01 11.78
N ASP A 382 -9.83 -13.97 10.45
CA ASP A 382 -8.69 -13.42 9.70
C ASP A 382 -8.61 -11.87 9.76
N ASP A 383 -9.77 -11.20 9.70
CA ASP A 383 -9.90 -9.72 9.79
C ASP A 383 -9.91 -9.15 11.22
N ALA A 384 -10.10 -10.01 12.22
CA ALA A 384 -10.29 -9.57 13.61
C ALA A 384 -9.06 -8.79 14.13
N HIS A 385 -7.87 -9.09 13.61
CA HIS A 385 -6.63 -8.46 14.04
C HIS A 385 -6.59 -6.95 13.69
N VAL A 386 -7.09 -6.52 12.53
CA VAL A 386 -7.09 -5.09 12.13
C VAL A 386 -8.01 -4.27 13.04
N PHE A 387 -9.19 -4.81 13.35
CA PHE A 387 -10.11 -4.17 14.29
C PHE A 387 -9.56 -4.18 15.72
N ASN A 388 -8.85 -5.23 16.12
CA ASN A 388 -8.16 -5.28 17.41
C ASN A 388 -7.06 -4.22 17.49
N ILE A 389 -6.31 -3.96 16.41
CA ILE A 389 -5.33 -2.87 16.35
C ILE A 389 -6.01 -1.51 16.58
N LEU A 390 -7.10 -1.23 15.85
CA LEU A 390 -7.84 0.02 16.04
C LEU A 390 -8.43 0.13 17.46
N LYS A 391 -8.96 -0.98 18.00
CA LYS A 391 -9.47 -1.06 19.37
C LYS A 391 -8.36 -0.80 20.40
N SER A 392 -7.18 -1.37 20.21
CA SER A 392 -6.00 -1.17 21.07
C SER A 392 -5.49 0.27 21.04
N LYS A 393 -5.69 0.99 19.94
CA LYS A 393 -5.39 2.43 19.85
C LYS A 393 -6.41 3.32 20.55
N LEU A 394 -7.68 2.90 20.59
CA LEU A 394 -8.78 3.68 21.17
C LEU A 394 -9.11 3.31 22.62
N THR A 395 -8.67 2.14 23.09
CA THR A 395 -8.97 1.56 24.40
C THR A 395 -7.74 0.87 24.97
N ASP A 396 -7.75 0.53 26.27
CA ASP A 396 -6.64 -0.18 26.93
C ASP A 396 -6.49 -1.67 26.55
N TYR A 397 -7.11 -2.12 25.46
CA TYR A 397 -6.97 -3.49 24.99
C TYR A 397 -5.55 -3.76 24.48
N ARG A 398 -4.90 -4.80 25.01
CA ARG A 398 -3.55 -5.23 24.61
C ARG A 398 -3.51 -6.73 24.46
N ASP A 399 -3.02 -7.21 23.32
CA ASP A 399 -2.69 -8.60 23.09
C ASP A 399 -1.31 -8.69 22.39
N PHE A 400 -0.74 -9.90 22.31
CA PHE A 400 0.57 -10.11 21.70
C PHE A 400 0.65 -9.60 20.25
N HIS A 401 -0.35 -9.93 19.44
CA HIS A 401 -0.40 -9.57 18.03
C HIS A 401 -0.57 -8.06 17.86
N THR A 402 -1.38 -7.45 18.70
CA THR A 402 -1.76 -6.05 18.66
C THR A 402 -0.60 -5.17 19.10
N MET A 403 0.15 -5.59 20.12
CA MET A 403 1.40 -4.95 20.56
C MET A 403 2.53 -5.10 19.54
N LEU A 404 2.62 -6.22 18.82
CA LEU A 404 3.61 -6.39 17.74
C LEU A 404 3.49 -5.27 16.68
N TYR A 405 2.27 -4.80 16.41
CA TYR A 405 2.02 -3.67 15.53
C TYR A 405 2.13 -2.32 16.24
N THR A 406 1.44 -2.11 17.37
CA THR A 406 1.39 -0.77 18.00
C THR A 406 2.73 -0.31 18.58
N CYS A 407 3.67 -1.23 18.83
CA CYS A 407 5.04 -0.91 19.24
C CYS A 407 6.00 -0.59 18.09
N SER A 408 5.56 -0.77 16.84
CA SER A 408 6.33 -0.43 15.64
C SER A 408 6.01 1.01 15.19
N ALA A 409 7.04 1.75 14.77
CA ALA A 409 6.89 3.16 14.41
C ALA A 409 5.97 3.38 13.18
N GLU A 410 5.84 2.36 12.33
CA GLU A 410 5.05 2.39 11.10
C GLU A 410 3.54 2.42 11.39
N PHE A 411 3.11 1.83 12.50
CA PHE A 411 1.72 1.77 12.92
C PHE A 411 1.39 2.77 14.03
N ASP A 412 2.30 3.68 14.37
CA ASP A 412 2.04 4.74 15.35
C ASP A 412 1.09 5.82 14.78
N PHE A 413 0.65 6.75 15.63
CA PHE A 413 -0.11 7.94 15.24
C PHE A 413 0.72 8.89 14.38
N LEU A 414 0.05 9.75 13.60
CA LEU A 414 0.72 10.70 12.71
C LEU A 414 1.69 11.61 13.49
N GLN A 415 3.00 11.42 13.28
CA GLN A 415 4.05 12.16 13.95
C GLN A 415 3.97 13.66 13.61
N TYR A 416 4.21 14.50 14.63
CA TYR A 416 4.19 15.96 14.48
C TYR A 416 5.11 16.48 13.36
N LYS A 417 6.28 15.84 13.17
CA LYS A 417 7.23 16.16 12.09
C LYS A 417 6.57 16.15 10.71
N THR A 418 5.66 15.21 10.45
CA THR A 418 4.93 15.12 9.17
C THR A 418 4.03 16.33 8.96
N TYR A 419 3.29 16.74 10.00
CA TYR A 419 2.45 17.94 9.94
C TYR A 419 3.25 19.21 9.73
N GLU A 420 4.36 19.36 10.46
CA GLU A 420 5.25 20.51 10.35
C GLU A 420 5.77 20.68 8.91
N VAL A 421 6.17 19.58 8.28
CA VAL A 421 6.63 19.56 6.88
C VAL A 421 5.52 20.02 5.93
N ILE A 422 4.33 19.43 6.02
CA ILE A 422 3.21 19.71 5.10
C ILE A 422 2.71 21.18 5.28
N VAL A 423 2.85 21.75 6.48
CA VAL A 423 2.55 23.16 6.74
C VAL A 423 3.64 24.08 6.18
N LYS A 424 4.93 23.78 6.42
CA LYS A 424 6.05 24.58 5.93
C LYS A 424 6.15 24.61 4.40
N THR A 425 5.79 23.52 3.72
CA THR A 425 5.71 23.47 2.25
C THR A 425 4.44 24.13 1.69
N LEU A 426 3.59 24.72 2.54
CA LEU A 426 2.29 25.33 2.22
C LEU A 426 1.23 24.35 1.67
N LEU A 427 1.47 23.04 1.68
CA LEU A 427 0.51 22.06 1.17
C LEU A 427 -0.80 22.05 1.97
N LEU A 428 -0.73 21.95 3.31
CA LEU A 428 -1.94 21.94 4.14
C LEU A 428 -2.69 23.29 4.10
N PRO A 429 -2.02 24.46 4.27
CA PRO A 429 -2.68 25.76 4.13
C PRO A 429 -3.41 25.94 2.80
N THR A 430 -2.82 25.46 1.69
CA THR A 430 -3.41 25.61 0.35
C THR A 430 -4.56 24.66 0.10
N ALA A 431 -4.50 23.43 0.61
CA ALA A 431 -5.63 22.52 0.61
C ALA A 431 -6.82 23.05 1.44
N ILE A 432 -6.55 23.66 2.61
CA ILE A 432 -7.59 24.32 3.42
C ILE A 432 -8.18 25.50 2.65
N LEU A 433 -7.34 26.35 2.03
CA LEU A 433 -7.79 27.45 1.19
C LEU A 433 -8.69 26.96 0.04
N ALA A 434 -8.32 25.86 -0.63
CA ALA A 434 -9.13 25.24 -1.68
C ALA A 434 -10.52 24.83 -1.15
N GLY A 435 -10.57 24.17 0.01
CA GLY A 435 -11.81 23.79 0.67
C GLY A 435 -12.67 25.01 1.01
N MET A 436 -12.08 26.07 1.56
CA MET A 436 -12.78 27.32 1.87
C MET A 436 -13.34 28.01 0.62
N LEU A 437 -12.58 28.01 -0.49
CA LEU A 437 -13.04 28.55 -1.77
C LEU A 437 -14.21 27.74 -2.35
N ALA A 438 -14.16 26.41 -2.27
CA ALA A 438 -15.24 25.54 -2.70
C ALA A 438 -16.51 25.76 -1.86
N LEU A 439 -16.39 25.83 -0.54
CA LEU A 439 -17.50 26.12 0.38
C LEU A 439 -18.11 27.51 0.11
N TYR A 440 -17.28 28.53 -0.09
CA TYR A 440 -17.73 29.88 -0.44
C TYR A 440 -18.50 29.90 -1.76
N TYR A 441 -18.02 29.15 -2.76
CA TYR A 441 -18.70 29.01 -4.04
C TYR A 441 -20.05 28.33 -3.88
N TRP A 442 -20.15 27.23 -3.13
CA TRP A 442 -21.42 26.54 -2.87
C TRP A 442 -22.39 27.42 -2.09
N TYR A 443 -21.92 28.15 -1.08
CA TYR A 443 -22.74 29.10 -0.31
C TYR A 443 -23.33 30.19 -1.20
N ARG A 444 -22.51 30.80 -2.05
CA ARG A 444 -22.96 31.84 -2.99
C ARG A 444 -23.89 31.27 -4.05
N SER A 445 -23.62 30.06 -4.52
CA SER A 445 -24.47 29.37 -5.49
C SER A 445 -25.83 29.00 -4.90
N PHE A 446 -25.86 28.58 -3.63
CA PHE A 446 -27.09 28.28 -2.89
C PHE A 446 -27.96 29.52 -2.71
N LYS A 447 -27.37 30.70 -2.53
CA LYS A 447 -28.12 31.96 -2.47
C LYS A 447 -28.79 32.32 -3.81
N THR A 448 -28.27 31.81 -4.93
CA THR A 448 -28.71 32.18 -6.29
C THR A 448 -29.49 31.08 -7.02
N GLY A 449 -29.49 29.84 -6.54
CA GLY A 449 -30.07 28.71 -7.25
C GLY A 449 -30.55 27.59 -6.33
N ASP A 450 -31.31 26.66 -6.88
CA ASP A 450 -31.97 25.61 -6.10
C ASP A 450 -31.04 24.46 -5.70
N TYR A 451 -31.22 23.99 -4.45
CA TYR A 451 -30.65 22.74 -3.97
C TYR A 451 -31.23 21.55 -4.75
N PRO A 452 -30.46 20.53 -5.17
CA PRO A 452 -29.04 20.24 -4.87
C PRO A 452 -28.03 20.73 -5.92
N ARG A 453 -28.46 21.43 -6.98
CA ARG A 453 -27.61 21.82 -8.12
C ARG A 453 -26.52 22.85 -7.78
N CYS A 454 -26.57 23.42 -6.58
CA CYS A 454 -25.58 24.37 -6.08
C CYS A 454 -24.28 23.72 -5.62
N ILE A 455 -24.26 22.40 -5.35
CA ILE A 455 -23.08 21.67 -4.88
C ILE A 455 -22.45 20.89 -6.03
N GLU A 456 -21.14 21.00 -6.16
CA GLU A 456 -20.36 20.26 -7.16
C GLU A 456 -20.05 18.86 -6.64
N ALA A 457 -20.78 17.88 -7.17
CA ALA A 457 -20.73 16.49 -6.71
C ALA A 457 -19.33 15.85 -6.80
N ASP A 458 -18.56 16.21 -7.84
CA ASP A 458 -17.18 15.75 -8.06
C ASP A 458 -16.20 16.29 -7.02
N VAL A 459 -16.30 17.58 -6.69
CA VAL A 459 -15.46 18.22 -5.65
C VAL A 459 -15.88 17.76 -4.25
N ALA A 460 -17.17 17.60 -4.01
CA ALA A 460 -17.68 17.08 -2.74
C ALA A 460 -17.23 15.63 -2.47
N TYR A 461 -17.23 14.77 -3.49
CA TYR A 461 -16.68 13.42 -3.40
C TYR A 461 -15.20 13.44 -3.01
N ASN A 462 -14.38 14.22 -3.72
CA ASN A 462 -12.95 14.34 -3.46
C ASN A 462 -12.65 14.92 -2.07
N GLY A 463 -13.46 15.87 -1.59
CA GLY A 463 -13.36 16.41 -0.24
C GLY A 463 -13.67 15.38 0.85
N LEU A 464 -14.76 14.61 0.69
CA LEU A 464 -15.12 13.52 1.62
C LEU A 464 -14.05 12.41 1.64
N GLN A 465 -13.54 12.03 0.46
CA GLN A 465 -12.48 11.04 0.32
C GLN A 465 -11.18 11.50 1.00
N THR A 466 -10.78 12.76 0.81
CA THR A 466 -9.62 13.34 1.48
C THR A 466 -9.79 13.36 2.99
N GLY A 467 -11.00 13.71 3.48
CA GLY A 467 -11.31 13.64 4.91
C GLY A 467 -11.15 12.23 5.50
N ALA A 468 -11.63 11.20 4.78
CA ALA A 468 -11.45 9.82 5.21
C ALA A 468 -9.97 9.40 5.24
N PHE A 469 -9.17 9.81 4.25
CA PHE A 469 -7.73 9.53 4.25
C PHE A 469 -6.97 10.26 5.34
N ILE A 470 -7.36 11.49 5.70
CA ILE A 470 -6.78 12.19 6.86
C ILE A 470 -7.06 11.41 8.14
N VAL A 471 -8.30 10.96 8.35
CA VAL A 471 -8.65 10.15 9.54
C VAL A 471 -7.81 8.87 9.59
N MET A 472 -7.69 8.15 8.47
CA MET A 472 -6.85 6.94 8.38
C MET A 472 -5.38 7.23 8.68
N ALA A 473 -4.81 8.29 8.11
CA ALA A 473 -3.41 8.67 8.31
C ALA A 473 -3.11 9.11 9.75
N VAL A 474 -4.06 9.78 10.43
CA VAL A 474 -3.95 10.13 11.85
C VAL A 474 -3.77 8.87 12.69
N PHE A 475 -4.55 7.82 12.43
CA PHE A 475 -4.49 6.57 13.19
C PHE A 475 -3.28 5.71 12.86
N ILE A 476 -2.81 5.69 11.61
CA ILE A 476 -1.71 4.84 11.16
C ILE A 476 -0.78 5.66 10.27
N MET A 477 0.43 5.94 10.76
CA MET A 477 1.50 6.69 10.08
C MET A 477 1.70 6.26 8.62
N ARG A 478 1.80 4.95 8.38
CA ARG A 478 2.02 4.37 7.05
C ARG A 478 0.94 4.75 6.04
N LEU A 479 -0.29 5.10 6.46
CA LEU A 479 -1.39 5.48 5.58
C LEU A 479 -1.35 6.94 5.09
N LYS A 480 -0.35 7.74 5.53
CA LYS A 480 -0.11 9.10 5.01
C LYS A 480 0.12 9.13 3.49
N LEU A 481 0.56 8.01 2.90
CA LEU A 481 0.74 7.85 1.46
C LEU A 481 -0.55 8.06 0.63
N PHE A 482 -1.74 7.86 1.23
CA PHE A 482 -3.00 8.17 0.57
C PHE A 482 -3.42 9.63 0.78
N MET A 483 -3.18 10.14 1.99
CA MET A 483 -3.55 11.48 2.42
C MET A 483 -2.79 12.56 1.64
N THR A 484 -1.45 12.51 1.63
CA THR A 484 -0.60 13.60 1.11
C THR A 484 -0.82 13.86 -0.38
N PRO A 485 -0.87 12.84 -1.27
CA PRO A 485 -1.10 13.10 -2.69
C PRO A 485 -2.54 13.54 -2.98
N HIS A 486 -3.54 13.07 -2.23
CA HIS A 486 -4.91 13.59 -2.33
C HIS A 486 -4.99 15.07 -1.90
N LEU A 487 -4.27 15.45 -0.85
CA LEU A 487 -4.11 16.87 -0.50
C LEU A 487 -3.47 17.68 -1.63
N CYS A 488 -2.50 17.12 -2.36
CA CYS A 488 -1.90 17.78 -3.52
C CYS A 488 -2.93 18.02 -4.65
N ILE A 489 -3.80 17.04 -4.92
CA ILE A 489 -4.89 17.17 -5.90
C ILE A 489 -5.87 18.28 -5.48
N ILE A 490 -6.29 18.29 -4.21
CA ILE A 490 -7.19 19.31 -3.66
C ILE A 490 -6.53 20.70 -3.66
N ALA A 491 -5.26 20.80 -3.30
CA ALA A 491 -4.52 22.06 -3.32
C ALA A 491 -4.46 22.66 -4.74
N GLY A 492 -4.37 21.82 -5.78
CA GLY A 492 -4.45 22.26 -7.19
C GLY A 492 -5.75 22.99 -7.54
N VAL A 493 -6.85 22.75 -6.81
CA VAL A 493 -8.16 23.38 -7.03
C VAL A 493 -8.13 24.89 -6.79
N VAL A 494 -7.19 25.40 -5.98
CA VAL A 494 -6.97 26.85 -5.77
C VAL A 494 -6.76 27.59 -7.10
N CYS A 495 -6.16 26.92 -8.09
CA CYS A 495 -5.87 27.51 -9.40
C CYS A 495 -7.06 27.48 -10.37
N SER A 496 -8.25 27.10 -9.91
CA SER A 496 -9.44 26.99 -10.76
C SER A 496 -10.00 28.37 -11.10
N LYS A 497 -10.17 28.62 -12.40
CA LYS A 497 -10.73 29.87 -12.94
C LYS A 497 -12.11 30.18 -12.35
N ARG A 498 -12.97 29.16 -12.18
CA ARG A 498 -14.34 29.29 -11.66
C ARG A 498 -14.40 29.86 -10.24
N TYR A 499 -13.45 29.50 -9.38
CA TYR A 499 -13.43 29.95 -7.99
C TYR A 499 -12.83 31.36 -7.88
N LEU A 500 -11.71 31.61 -8.57
CA LEU A 500 -11.02 32.89 -8.55
C LEU A 500 -11.89 34.03 -9.13
N GLU A 501 -12.62 33.77 -10.21
CA GLU A 501 -13.54 34.76 -10.79
C GLU A 501 -14.69 35.13 -9.84
N LYS A 502 -15.18 34.17 -9.05
CA LYS A 502 -16.28 34.38 -8.09
C LYS A 502 -15.84 35.22 -6.89
N VAL A 503 -14.57 35.14 -6.51
CA VAL A 503 -13.94 35.94 -5.45
C VAL A 503 -13.66 37.38 -5.90
N GLY A 504 -13.64 37.64 -7.22
CA GLY A 504 -13.48 38.99 -7.78
C GLY A 504 -12.21 39.18 -8.62
N LEU A 505 -11.36 38.15 -8.74
CA LEU A 505 -10.18 38.18 -9.61
C LEU A 505 -10.56 37.90 -11.07
N ARG A 506 -11.13 38.90 -11.74
CA ARG A 506 -11.51 38.81 -13.16
C ARG A 506 -10.33 38.99 -14.12
N SER A 507 -9.28 39.68 -13.71
CA SER A 507 -8.09 39.91 -14.55
C SER A 507 -7.22 38.66 -14.63
N GLU A 508 -6.90 38.23 -15.86
CA GLU A 508 -5.97 37.12 -16.13
C GLU A 508 -4.60 37.36 -15.47
N LEU A 509 -4.10 38.60 -15.50
CA LEU A 509 -2.83 39.00 -14.86
C LEU A 509 -2.87 38.84 -13.34
N ALA A 510 -3.99 39.21 -12.71
CA ALA A 510 -4.14 39.11 -11.26
C ALA A 510 -4.17 37.64 -10.79
N ARG A 511 -4.80 36.76 -11.57
CA ARG A 511 -4.80 35.31 -11.28
C ARG A 511 -3.40 34.71 -11.47
N ALA A 512 -2.71 35.08 -12.55
CA ALA A 512 -1.33 34.64 -12.77
C ALA A 512 -0.40 35.11 -11.64
N ALA A 513 -0.56 36.34 -11.15
CA ALA A 513 0.20 36.86 -10.01
C ALA A 513 -0.05 36.07 -8.72
N VAL A 514 -1.30 35.70 -8.41
CA VAL A 514 -1.61 34.86 -7.24
C VAL A 514 -0.98 33.47 -7.35
N ILE A 515 -1.05 32.84 -8.54
CA ILE A 515 -0.41 31.54 -8.78
C ILE A 515 1.11 31.66 -8.65
N PHE A 516 1.71 32.73 -9.19
CA PHE A 516 3.15 32.97 -9.08
C PHE A 516 3.60 33.18 -7.63
N LEU A 517 2.84 33.96 -6.84
CA LEU A 517 3.11 34.14 -5.41
C LEU A 517 3.00 32.82 -4.64
N LEU A 518 2.01 32.01 -4.97
CA LEU A 518 1.83 30.67 -4.40
C LEU A 518 3.04 29.77 -4.68
N VAL A 519 3.45 29.70 -5.95
CA VAL A 519 4.60 28.90 -6.41
C VAL A 519 5.91 29.41 -5.78
N SER A 520 6.08 30.73 -5.66
CA SER A 520 7.26 31.32 -5.01
C SER A 520 7.32 30.97 -3.52
N GLY A 521 6.18 31.06 -2.82
CA GLY A 521 6.07 30.72 -1.40
C GLY A 521 6.37 29.25 -1.12
N MET A 522 5.83 28.32 -1.91
CA MET A 522 6.11 26.89 -1.72
C MET A 522 7.56 26.53 -2.08
N SER A 523 8.14 27.21 -3.07
CA SER A 523 9.50 26.91 -3.54
C SER A 523 10.57 27.28 -2.51
N TYR A 524 10.32 28.26 -1.64
CA TYR A 524 11.27 28.70 -0.61
C TYR A 524 11.72 27.55 0.31
N HIS A 525 10.78 26.80 0.87
CA HIS A 525 11.09 25.60 1.66
C HIS A 525 11.15 24.32 0.81
N GLY A 526 10.41 24.27 -0.30
CA GLY A 526 10.34 23.10 -1.17
C GLY A 526 11.67 22.76 -1.85
N ILE A 527 12.40 23.76 -2.34
CA ILE A 527 13.68 23.55 -3.04
C ILE A 527 14.77 23.04 -2.09
N ASP A 528 14.90 23.63 -0.91
CA ASP A 528 15.88 23.20 0.09
C ASP A 528 15.66 21.73 0.48
N ARG A 529 14.40 21.34 0.72
CA ARG A 529 14.04 19.94 0.99
C ARG A 529 14.36 19.01 -0.17
N PHE A 530 14.03 19.42 -1.39
CA PHE A 530 14.32 18.64 -2.58
C PHE A 530 15.82 18.44 -2.82
N GLN A 531 16.63 19.47 -2.53
CA GLN A 531 18.08 19.39 -2.59
C GLN A 531 18.66 18.50 -1.49
N GLN A 532 18.14 18.59 -0.26
CA GLN A 532 18.54 17.71 0.84
C GLN A 532 18.23 16.24 0.53
N GLU A 533 17.07 15.96 -0.05
CA GLU A 533 16.67 14.61 -0.45
C GLU A 533 17.60 14.04 -1.53
N ARG A 534 17.94 14.82 -2.57
CA ARG A 534 18.89 14.39 -3.60
C ARG A 534 20.34 14.34 -3.14
N GLY A 535 20.72 15.18 -2.18
CA GLY A 535 22.08 15.29 -1.67
C GLY A 535 22.45 14.19 -0.69
N PHE A 536 21.49 13.38 -0.24
CA PHE A 536 21.77 12.20 0.56
C PHE A 536 22.45 11.15 -0.30
N VAL A 537 23.69 10.80 0.05
CA VAL A 537 24.46 9.72 -0.57
C VAL A 537 24.84 8.74 0.54
N GLY A 538 24.29 7.54 0.46
CA GLY A 538 24.52 6.42 1.38
C GLY A 538 25.14 5.23 0.66
N GLU A 539 25.56 4.25 1.46
CA GLU A 539 26.10 2.97 1.01
C GLU A 539 25.50 1.86 1.88
N TYR A 540 24.98 0.81 1.24
CA TYR A 540 24.45 -0.33 1.96
C TYR A 540 25.58 -1.29 2.37
N SER A 541 25.73 -1.53 3.68
CA SER A 541 26.66 -2.52 4.20
C SER A 541 26.04 -3.28 5.38
N ASN A 542 26.13 -4.61 5.36
CA ASN A 542 25.76 -5.49 6.46
C ASN A 542 26.56 -6.80 6.39
N ILE A 543 27.83 -6.70 6.78
CA ILE A 543 28.81 -7.78 6.70
C ILE A 543 28.38 -8.96 7.56
N GLU A 544 27.81 -8.72 8.74
CA GLU A 544 27.41 -9.79 9.65
C GLU A 544 26.31 -10.68 9.09
N GLN A 545 25.37 -10.07 8.34
CA GLN A 545 24.31 -10.79 7.66
C GLN A 545 24.81 -11.51 6.40
N GLU A 546 25.79 -10.93 5.71
CA GLU A 546 26.48 -11.58 4.58
C GLU A 546 27.15 -12.88 5.04
N GLU A 547 27.98 -12.80 6.08
CA GLU A 547 28.69 -13.96 6.66
C GLU A 547 27.71 -15.06 7.09
N LEU A 548 26.58 -14.68 7.69
CA LEU A 548 25.52 -15.63 8.05
C LEU A 548 24.99 -16.35 6.80
N PHE A 549 24.69 -15.63 5.72
CA PHE A 549 24.10 -16.22 4.51
C PHE A 549 25.10 -17.04 3.72
N GLU A 550 26.35 -16.62 3.65
CA GLU A 550 27.44 -17.41 3.09
C GLU A 550 27.67 -18.71 3.88
N TRP A 551 27.65 -18.63 5.22
CA TRP A 551 27.73 -19.80 6.08
C TRP A 551 26.56 -20.76 5.84
N ILE A 552 25.32 -20.25 5.73
CA ILE A 552 24.14 -21.08 5.43
C ILE A 552 24.30 -21.78 4.08
N LYS A 553 24.74 -21.07 3.04
CA LYS A 553 24.94 -21.63 1.69
C LYS A 553 25.96 -22.76 1.68
N SER A 554 27.07 -22.59 2.41
CA SER A 554 28.21 -23.51 2.42
C SER A 554 28.07 -24.68 3.40
N ASN A 555 27.47 -24.47 4.58
CA ASN A 555 27.47 -25.45 5.68
C ASN A 555 26.13 -26.17 5.90
N THR A 556 25.05 -25.76 5.24
CA THR A 556 23.73 -26.39 5.42
C THR A 556 23.19 -27.05 4.14
N PRO A 557 22.47 -28.18 4.23
CA PRO A 557 21.85 -28.79 3.06
C PRO A 557 20.72 -27.94 2.49
N LYS A 558 20.40 -28.08 1.21
CA LYS A 558 19.33 -27.30 0.53
C LYS A 558 17.95 -27.43 1.17
N HIS A 559 17.66 -28.54 1.84
CA HIS A 559 16.40 -28.80 2.54
C HIS A 559 16.43 -28.39 4.03
N ALA A 560 17.49 -27.73 4.50
CA ALA A 560 17.57 -27.25 5.87
C ALA A 560 16.50 -26.17 6.14
N VAL A 561 15.74 -26.35 7.22
CA VAL A 561 14.59 -25.53 7.55
C VAL A 561 14.97 -24.50 8.60
N PHE A 562 14.72 -23.22 8.31
CA PHE A 562 15.05 -22.10 9.18
C PHE A 562 13.81 -21.44 9.81
N ALA A 563 13.96 -21.00 11.05
CA ALA A 563 12.99 -20.19 11.77
C ALA A 563 13.66 -18.99 12.44
N GLY A 564 12.91 -17.91 12.59
CA GLY A 564 13.39 -16.67 13.21
C GLY A 564 12.41 -15.52 12.99
N LYS A 565 12.93 -14.30 13.12
CA LYS A 565 12.17 -13.07 12.87
C LYS A 565 11.71 -13.01 11.41
N MET A 566 10.45 -12.63 11.19
CA MET A 566 9.83 -12.60 9.86
C MET A 566 10.67 -11.84 8.81
N SER A 567 11.22 -10.68 9.20
CA SER A 567 11.99 -9.82 8.31
C SER A 567 13.25 -10.47 7.78
N LEU A 568 13.93 -11.25 8.61
CA LEU A 568 15.17 -11.95 8.28
C LEU A 568 14.88 -13.22 7.49
N MET A 569 13.79 -13.93 7.82
CA MET A 569 13.43 -15.18 7.12
C MET A 569 13.12 -14.95 5.65
N ALA A 570 12.39 -13.89 5.29
CA ALA A 570 12.16 -13.55 3.88
C ALA A 570 13.46 -13.31 3.11
N ASN A 571 14.43 -12.65 3.75
CA ASN A 571 15.73 -12.36 3.17
C ASN A 571 16.62 -13.62 3.06
N LEU A 572 16.59 -14.46 4.09
CA LEU A 572 17.26 -15.77 4.10
C LEU A 572 16.74 -16.66 2.98
N MET A 573 15.41 -16.72 2.79
CA MET A 573 14.80 -17.49 1.71
C MET A 573 15.24 -16.96 0.34
N LEU A 574 15.19 -15.64 0.11
CA LEU A 574 15.63 -15.01 -1.13
C LEU A 574 17.10 -15.31 -1.44
N SER A 575 17.97 -15.06 -0.45
CA SER A 575 19.42 -15.11 -0.65
C SER A 575 19.95 -16.54 -0.72
N THR A 576 19.40 -17.47 0.06
CA THR A 576 19.97 -18.83 0.24
C THR A 576 19.12 -19.95 -0.39
N GLY A 577 17.86 -19.67 -0.76
CA GLY A 577 16.93 -20.67 -1.28
C GLY A 577 16.55 -21.77 -0.28
N ARG A 578 16.74 -21.53 1.03
CA ARG A 578 16.40 -22.50 2.08
C ARG A 578 14.93 -22.33 2.52
N PRO A 579 14.22 -23.44 2.83
CA PRO A 579 12.86 -23.36 3.35
C PRO A 579 12.77 -22.60 4.68
N ILE A 580 11.71 -21.80 4.83
CA ILE A 580 11.42 -21.01 6.03
C ILE A 580 10.07 -21.41 6.64
N VAL A 581 9.99 -21.35 7.97
CA VAL A 581 8.76 -21.69 8.73
C VAL A 581 7.89 -20.45 8.98
N ASN A 582 8.54 -19.29 9.07
CA ASN A 582 7.93 -17.99 9.35
C ASN A 582 8.19 -17.03 8.20
N ASN A 583 7.20 -16.22 7.83
CA ASN A 583 7.35 -15.21 6.80
C ASN A 583 6.55 -13.94 7.17
N PRO A 584 6.75 -12.81 6.46
CA PRO A 584 6.06 -11.55 6.73
C PRO A 584 4.53 -11.55 6.50
N TYR A 585 3.95 -12.58 5.90
CA TYR A 585 2.51 -12.66 5.65
C TYR A 585 1.76 -13.03 6.94
N TYR A 586 1.07 -12.05 7.53
CA TYR A 586 0.47 -12.12 8.86
C TYR A 586 -1.07 -12.13 8.86
N GLU A 587 -1.68 -12.14 7.68
CA GLU A 587 -3.12 -11.95 7.48
C GLU A 587 -3.92 -13.20 7.81
N SER A 588 -3.35 -14.39 7.61
CA SER A 588 -3.99 -15.65 8.01
C SER A 588 -3.77 -15.95 9.48
N LYS A 589 -4.82 -16.46 10.17
CA LYS A 589 -4.69 -16.91 11.56
C LYS A 589 -3.58 -17.95 11.75
N GLU A 590 -3.49 -18.92 10.85
CA GLU A 590 -2.48 -19.99 10.92
C GLU A 590 -1.05 -19.42 10.99
N MET A 591 -0.73 -18.41 10.17
CA MET A 591 0.59 -17.78 10.17
C MET A 591 0.85 -16.95 11.43
N ARG A 592 -0.18 -16.31 12.00
CA ARG A 592 -0.06 -15.62 13.29
C ARG A 592 0.26 -16.60 14.42
N ASP A 593 -0.43 -17.74 14.45
CA ASP A 593 -0.22 -18.79 15.45
C ASP A 593 1.20 -19.40 15.30
N ARG A 594 1.66 -19.63 14.07
CA ARG A 594 3.04 -20.10 13.78
C ARG A 594 4.08 -19.09 14.24
N THR A 595 3.90 -17.81 13.91
CA THR A 595 4.79 -16.74 14.36
C THR A 595 4.86 -16.71 15.88
N MET A 596 3.71 -16.73 16.55
CA MET A 596 3.64 -16.67 18.00
C MET A 596 4.42 -17.84 18.62
N LYS A 597 4.28 -19.07 18.08
CA LYS A 597 5.08 -20.22 18.53
C LYS A 597 6.59 -20.03 18.35
N ILE A 598 7.03 -19.46 17.22
CA ILE A 598 8.45 -19.22 16.97
C ILE A 598 9.00 -18.14 17.91
N TYR A 599 8.18 -17.12 18.20
CA TYR A 599 8.56 -16.02 19.05
C TYR A 599 8.58 -16.42 20.54
N GLU A 600 8.12 -17.62 20.90
CA GLU A 600 8.25 -18.17 22.27
C GLU A 600 9.70 -18.17 22.76
N ILE A 601 10.68 -18.20 21.85
CA ILE A 601 12.11 -18.12 22.19
C ILE A 601 12.50 -16.81 22.88
N PHE A 602 11.73 -15.74 22.67
CA PHE A 602 11.92 -14.43 23.30
C PHE A 602 11.20 -14.30 24.65
N SER A 603 10.47 -15.34 25.08
CA SER A 603 9.72 -15.34 26.34
C SER A 603 10.58 -15.77 27.54
N ARG A 604 9.93 -15.94 28.71
CA ARG A 604 10.51 -16.51 29.94
C ARG A 604 10.19 -18.02 30.12
N LYS A 605 9.75 -18.70 29.05
CA LYS A 605 9.46 -20.14 29.06
C LYS A 605 10.75 -20.97 29.16
N ASP A 606 10.62 -22.22 29.58
CA ASP A 606 11.74 -23.15 29.69
C ASP A 606 12.26 -23.57 28.31
N ALA A 607 13.58 -23.66 28.15
CA ALA A 607 14.23 -23.99 26.88
C ALA A 607 13.73 -25.31 26.26
N ALA A 608 13.45 -26.33 27.09
CA ALA A 608 12.94 -27.63 26.65
C ALA A 608 11.51 -27.56 26.06
N SER A 609 10.66 -26.67 26.61
CA SER A 609 9.31 -26.46 26.09
C SER A 609 9.38 -25.81 24.70
N VAL A 610 10.19 -24.75 24.56
CA VAL A 610 10.40 -24.07 23.27
C VAL A 610 11.04 -25.01 22.24
N TYR A 611 12.02 -25.82 22.65
CA TYR A 611 12.63 -26.85 21.80
C TYR A 611 11.57 -27.81 21.23
N THR A 612 10.65 -28.27 22.08
CA THR A 612 9.57 -29.18 21.66
C THR A 612 8.58 -28.49 20.72
N SER A 613 8.19 -27.23 21.00
CA SER A 613 7.34 -26.41 20.12
C SER A 613 7.94 -26.27 18.72
N LEU A 614 9.21 -25.88 18.63
CA LEU A 614 9.93 -25.69 17.37
C LEU A 614 10.13 -27.00 16.61
N ARG A 615 10.43 -28.09 17.34
CA ARG A 615 10.55 -29.43 16.77
C ARG A 615 9.25 -29.94 16.18
N ASN A 616 8.11 -29.69 16.84
CA ASN A 616 6.79 -30.05 16.32
C ASN A 616 6.47 -29.33 15.00
N MET A 617 7.02 -28.13 14.79
CA MET A 617 6.94 -27.39 13.53
C MET A 617 8.01 -27.81 12.49
N LYS A 618 8.79 -28.85 12.78
CA LYS A 618 9.87 -29.39 11.92
C LYS A 618 10.98 -28.37 11.60
N VAL A 619 11.27 -27.47 12.55
CA VAL A 619 12.38 -26.52 12.46
C VAL A 619 13.71 -27.25 12.65
N GLY A 620 14.68 -27.03 11.75
CA GLY A 620 16.04 -27.56 11.88
C GLY A 620 17.03 -26.57 12.50
N TYR A 621 16.88 -25.28 12.16
CA TYR A 621 17.75 -24.20 12.62
C TYR A 621 16.93 -22.98 13.04
N VAL A 622 17.35 -22.31 14.10
CA VAL A 622 16.76 -21.05 14.58
C VAL A 622 17.82 -19.97 14.56
N VAL A 623 17.50 -18.82 13.95
CA VAL A 623 18.39 -17.66 13.89
C VAL A 623 17.95 -16.64 14.94
N LEU A 624 18.86 -16.26 15.82
CA LEU A 624 18.69 -15.23 16.83
C LEU A 624 19.48 -13.97 16.46
N GLU A 625 18.87 -12.81 16.70
CA GLU A 625 19.46 -11.49 16.49
C GLU A 625 19.80 -10.86 17.84
N GLU A 626 21.00 -10.31 17.98
CA GLU A 626 21.43 -9.55 19.17
C GLU A 626 20.44 -8.46 19.59
N PRO A 627 19.98 -7.54 18.70
CA PRO A 627 19.10 -6.44 19.11
C PRO A 627 17.71 -6.91 19.60
N LEU A 628 17.29 -8.13 19.28
CA LEU A 628 16.04 -8.70 19.79
C LEU A 628 16.23 -9.46 21.11
N CYS A 629 17.39 -10.11 21.30
CA CYS A 629 17.69 -10.85 22.53
C CYS A 629 18.22 -9.94 23.65
N LEU A 630 19.25 -9.15 23.35
CA LEU A 630 20.03 -8.36 24.32
C LEU A 630 19.71 -6.87 24.23
N GLY A 631 19.30 -6.43 23.04
CA GLY A 631 18.93 -5.05 22.80
C GLY A 631 17.74 -4.64 23.64
N PHE A 632 18.00 -3.81 24.65
CA PHE A 632 17.12 -2.68 24.93
C PHE A 632 17.16 -1.76 23.71
N ALA A 633 16.65 -2.23 22.57
CA ALA A 633 16.46 -1.37 21.42
C ALA A 633 15.69 -0.13 21.91
N ASN A 634 15.92 1.03 21.30
CA ASN A 634 15.34 2.34 21.67
C ASN A 634 13.80 2.37 21.52
N LEU A 635 13.11 1.31 21.94
CA LEU A 635 11.68 1.18 22.00
C LEU A 635 11.19 1.85 23.28
N PRO A 636 9.96 2.39 23.23
CA PRO A 636 9.25 2.82 24.42
C PRO A 636 9.20 1.70 25.48
N ARG A 637 9.19 2.08 26.76
CA ARG A 637 9.01 1.11 27.86
C ARG A 637 7.72 0.32 27.65
N GLY A 638 7.79 -1.02 27.74
CA GLY A 638 6.64 -1.90 27.52
C GLY A 638 6.49 -2.44 26.09
N CYS A 639 7.45 -2.14 25.20
CA CYS A 639 7.44 -2.59 23.81
C CYS A 639 8.57 -3.58 23.47
N GLN A 640 9.32 -4.06 24.46
CA GLN A 640 10.33 -5.09 24.20
C GLN A 640 9.65 -6.43 23.90
N MET A 641 10.31 -7.30 23.15
CA MET A 641 9.74 -8.62 22.83
C MET A 641 9.39 -9.42 24.09
N ILE A 642 10.15 -9.24 25.17
CA ILE A 642 9.83 -9.83 26.48
C ILE A 642 8.59 -9.21 27.13
N ASP A 643 8.39 -7.89 27.00
CA ASP A 643 7.21 -7.20 27.54
C ASP A 643 5.94 -7.69 26.84
N LEU A 644 6.01 -7.94 25.52
CA LEU A 644 4.91 -8.51 24.74
C LEU A 644 4.50 -9.89 25.27
N TRP A 645 5.48 -10.72 25.63
CA TRP A 645 5.23 -12.03 26.22
C TRP A 645 4.75 -11.96 27.67
N ASP A 646 5.27 -11.02 28.46
CA ASP A 646 4.82 -10.77 29.83
C ASP A 646 3.35 -10.28 29.84
N VAL A 647 2.86 -9.65 28.77
CA VAL A 647 1.41 -9.35 28.62
C VAL A 647 0.63 -10.59 28.18
N ALA A 648 1.17 -11.38 27.25
CA ALA A 648 0.52 -12.58 26.75
C ALA A 648 0.33 -13.67 27.82
N ASP A 649 1.24 -13.76 28.79
CA ASP A 649 1.18 -14.71 29.91
C ASP A 649 0.58 -14.12 31.20
N ASN A 650 -0.03 -12.93 31.13
CA ASN A 650 -0.53 -12.16 32.27
C ASN A 650 0.51 -11.93 33.38
N GLY A 651 1.80 -11.90 33.05
CA GLY A 651 2.91 -11.67 33.96
C GLY A 651 3.22 -12.85 34.86
N THR A 652 2.67 -14.03 34.59
CA THR A 652 2.85 -15.23 35.45
C THR A 652 4.31 -15.66 35.54
N SER A 653 5.03 -15.69 34.42
CA SER A 653 6.45 -16.07 34.40
C SER A 653 7.34 -15.02 35.05
N ARG A 654 6.96 -13.74 34.92
CA ARG A 654 7.63 -12.62 35.58
C ARG A 654 7.44 -12.68 37.10
N ALA A 655 6.23 -12.95 37.58
CA ALA A 655 5.94 -13.12 39.00
C ALA A 655 6.69 -14.32 39.61
N ALA A 656 6.94 -15.37 38.81
CA ALA A 656 7.76 -16.51 39.18
C ALA A 656 9.29 -16.25 39.10
N ASN A 657 9.73 -15.01 38.84
CA ASN A 657 11.14 -14.62 38.69
C ASN A 657 11.93 -15.48 37.69
N ARG A 658 11.28 -15.94 36.61
CA ARG A 658 11.97 -16.70 35.56
C ARG A 658 12.87 -15.77 34.72
N PRO A 659 14.13 -16.16 34.45
CA PRO A 659 15.02 -15.37 33.61
C PRO A 659 14.56 -15.35 32.15
N PRO A 660 14.94 -14.33 31.37
CA PRO A 660 14.65 -14.27 29.94
C PRO A 660 15.40 -15.37 29.18
N LEU A 661 14.73 -16.07 28.26
CA LEU A 661 15.31 -17.21 27.54
C LEU A 661 16.30 -16.80 26.44
N CYS A 662 15.97 -15.80 25.62
CA CYS A 662 16.80 -15.38 24.48
C CYS A 662 18.24 -15.02 24.87
N PRO A 663 18.49 -14.19 25.91
CA PRO A 663 19.85 -13.88 26.36
C PRO A 663 20.63 -15.12 26.82
N LEU A 664 19.95 -16.05 27.50
CA LEU A 664 20.56 -17.32 27.96
C LEU A 664 20.98 -18.20 26.78
N LEU A 665 20.17 -18.27 25.71
CA LEU A 665 20.51 -19.04 24.52
C LEU A 665 21.61 -18.35 23.68
N PHE A 666 21.58 -17.01 23.61
CA PHE A 666 22.52 -16.20 22.84
C PHE A 666 23.95 -16.25 23.44
N GLN A 667 24.12 -15.92 24.73
CA GLN A 667 25.43 -15.88 25.40
C GLN A 667 25.71 -17.09 26.31
N GLY A 668 24.67 -17.62 26.97
CA GLY A 668 24.79 -18.57 28.08
C GLY A 668 24.88 -20.04 27.68
N ASN A 669 24.12 -20.91 28.34
CA ASN A 669 24.02 -22.32 27.96
C ASN A 669 22.87 -22.49 26.95
N ALA A 670 23.19 -23.00 25.76
CA ALA A 670 22.22 -23.20 24.69
C ALA A 670 21.43 -24.52 24.82
N TYR A 671 21.77 -25.42 25.75
CA TYR A 671 21.07 -26.71 25.90
C TYR A 671 19.55 -26.53 26.08
N PRO A 672 18.69 -27.29 25.37
CA PRO A 672 18.98 -28.47 24.52
C PRO A 672 19.36 -28.18 23.06
N PHE A 673 19.54 -26.91 22.68
CA PHE A 673 20.00 -26.54 21.35
C PHE A 673 21.53 -26.64 21.24
N LYS A 674 22.01 -26.89 20.02
CA LYS A 674 23.43 -26.86 19.69
C LYS A 674 23.77 -25.58 18.93
N ARG A 675 24.75 -24.81 19.41
CA ARG A 675 25.23 -23.63 18.68
C ARG A 675 25.99 -24.07 17.42
N ALA A 676 25.53 -23.63 16.26
CA ALA A 676 26.11 -23.98 14.96
C ALA A 676 26.89 -22.83 14.31
N PHE A 677 26.47 -21.59 14.52
CA PHE A 677 27.12 -20.38 14.02
C PHE A 677 26.99 -19.26 15.04
N VAL A 678 28.03 -18.42 15.14
CA VAL A 678 28.07 -17.24 16.01
C VAL A 678 28.84 -16.15 15.28
N ASN A 679 28.24 -14.97 15.24
CA ASN A 679 28.87 -13.71 14.86
C ASN A 679 28.46 -12.62 15.88
N SER A 680 28.95 -11.39 15.72
CA SER A 680 28.61 -10.24 16.57
C SER A 680 27.08 -10.07 16.69
N ASN A 681 26.36 -10.02 15.57
CA ASN A 681 24.92 -9.74 15.55
C ASN A 681 24.01 -10.99 15.55
N TYR A 682 24.53 -12.18 15.17
CA TYR A 682 23.70 -13.35 14.89
C TYR A 682 24.22 -14.62 15.56
N VAL A 683 23.29 -15.42 16.10
CA VAL A 683 23.56 -16.79 16.60
C VAL A 683 22.61 -17.77 15.95
N VAL A 684 23.12 -18.86 15.38
CA VAL A 684 22.29 -19.95 14.83
C VAL A 684 22.32 -21.14 15.77
N LEU A 685 21.13 -21.57 16.17
CA LEU A 685 20.88 -22.73 17.01
C LEU A 685 20.34 -23.87 16.16
N GLN A 686 21.02 -25.01 16.19
CA GLN A 686 20.59 -26.25 15.57
C GLN A 686 19.76 -27.09 16.54
N LEU A 687 18.68 -27.67 16.03
CA LEU A 687 17.90 -28.68 16.73
C LEU A 687 18.42 -30.06 16.30
N ASP A 688 18.96 -30.83 17.25
CA ASP A 688 19.46 -32.17 16.95
C ASP A 688 18.28 -33.13 16.72
N TYR A 689 18.17 -33.63 15.49
CA TYR A 689 17.46 -34.88 15.20
C TYR A 689 18.33 -36.05 15.66
N SER A 690 18.69 -36.10 16.94
CA SER A 690 19.20 -37.35 17.47
C SER A 690 18.08 -38.37 17.35
N HIS A 691 18.17 -39.28 16.38
CA HIS A 691 17.47 -40.54 16.42
C HIS A 691 17.92 -41.24 17.70
N TYR A 692 17.23 -41.00 18.82
CA TYR A 692 17.42 -41.84 19.98
C TYR A 692 16.84 -43.20 19.59
N VAL A 693 17.74 -44.12 19.28
CA VAL A 693 17.46 -45.55 19.32
C VAL A 693 17.21 -45.84 20.78
N GLU A 694 15.94 -45.97 21.17
CA GLU A 694 15.58 -46.44 22.50
C GLU A 694 16.06 -47.90 22.59
N PHE A 695 17.28 -48.09 23.09
CA PHE A 695 17.82 -49.41 23.35
C PHE A 695 17.02 -49.97 24.52
N LYS A 696 15.97 -50.74 24.25
CA LYS A 696 15.31 -51.56 25.27
C LYS A 696 16.25 -52.73 25.56
N PRO A 697 16.97 -52.76 26.70
CA PRO A 697 17.81 -53.90 27.01
C PRO A 697 16.91 -55.13 27.17
N LYS A 698 17.00 -56.08 26.23
CA LYS A 698 16.46 -57.42 26.44
C LYS A 698 17.43 -58.17 27.35
N THR A 699 17.26 -58.01 28.66
CA THR A 699 17.41 -59.04 29.71
C THR A 699 17.64 -58.37 31.06
N SER A 700 16.60 -58.35 31.88
CA SER A 700 16.74 -58.33 33.33
C SER A 700 17.26 -59.70 33.77
N MET A 701 18.57 -59.85 33.95
CA MET A 701 19.11 -60.86 34.87
C MET A 701 19.44 -60.16 36.18
N PRO A 702 18.80 -60.54 37.30
CA PRO A 702 19.09 -59.96 38.60
C PRO A 702 20.47 -60.43 39.07
N LEU A 703 21.34 -59.49 39.40
CA LEU A 703 22.58 -59.73 40.14
C LEU A 703 22.21 -60.25 41.53
N TYR A 704 22.30 -61.57 41.72
CA TYR A 704 22.35 -62.18 43.05
C TYR A 704 23.69 -61.83 43.68
N HIS A 705 23.66 -61.03 44.75
CA HIS A 705 24.78 -60.97 45.69
C HIS A 705 24.92 -62.33 46.38
N GLN A 706 26.11 -62.93 46.29
CA GLN A 706 26.55 -63.98 47.20
C GLN A 706 27.91 -63.58 47.78
N PHE A 707 27.86 -63.35 49.10
CA PHE A 707 28.91 -63.21 50.12
C PHE A 707 29.91 -62.04 50.03
#